data_AF-A0A9P7Y569-F1
#
_entry.id   AF-A0A9P7Y569-F1
#
_cell.length_a   1.000
_cell.length_b   1.000
_cell.length_c   1.000
_cell.angle_alpha   90.00
_cell.angle_beta   90.00
_cell.angle_gamma   90.00
#
_symmetry.space_group_name_H-M   'P 1'
#
loop_
_entity.id
_entity.type
_entity.pdbx_description
1 polymer ?
#
loop_
_entity_poly.entity_id
_entity_poly.type
_entity_poly.pdbx_seq_one_letter_code
_entity_poly.pdbx_strand_id
1 'polypeptide(L)'
;MALSFPLNNAPYGLVAIAAALNAPESTISLKPVPAETSTTTSLIPQGTAKPVKISGQVAIARYLVRSLASNSLYSESDLALVTAQDNLLDIVRQTIATPKHITTLATAANSASTAFLLAQDKPLLADYAVWGAITAYTKSHSLLANLKDLEKFTAWIARMDQRQECKLAIERVDKVLKDAQETITAEATSLAAEKAKLSSVVDVPTIEGSDPDTDPLDAFKNVLAAQLSTLVDVDIKILYDALEAPRASENGHIALSVPRLRLKGAPAAIAADIVAKFHLNDYVLSTKADGPFVNFFLNHIKLADSLFHKIYDTKEKWGCNKSGGDKKVIVEFSSPNIAKPFHAGHLRSTIIGSFVRNILQANGYDTLSMNYLGDWGKQYGLLAVGFERYGSEEKLLEDPIKHLFDVYVRINVDAKENEAVHDEARAYFKKMEEGDEAALKIWTRFRDLSIVKYKDIYARLNIAFDVYSGESQVTDGMERALKMLHEKNLLTESDGALIIDLTKYKLGICVVQKKDGTTLYITRDIGAALERYEKYGFEHMYYIVASQQDLHLKQLFKILELLGFEWAKKVTHLNFGMVGGMSTRKGTVVFLEEILEETRDAMHEVMKKNEHKYAQIEEPLEVADNIGISAIMIQDASARRIKNYDFDWKRMFSFEGDTGPYLQYAHARLCSIERKTEMEVNPKADLRHLGDSRAAGDLITMIARYPQIVRETTRSFEPVNIVGYAMKLSHNVSQALESMYVMGAEKELAEARLFMYWSARITLGNAMRLLNLKPQERM
;
A
#
# COMPACT_ATOMS: atom_id res chain seq x y z
N MET A 1 1.47 -29.32 -39.10
CA MET A 1 1.09 -29.01 -40.49
C MET A 1 1.89 -27.79 -40.94
N ALA A 2 2.63 -27.89 -42.03
CA ALA A 2 3.21 -26.71 -42.70
C ALA A 2 2.25 -26.26 -43.79
N LEU A 3 1.87 -24.99 -43.79
CA LEU A 3 1.04 -24.38 -44.84
C LEU A 3 1.95 -23.56 -45.76
N SER A 4 1.76 -23.72 -47.06
CA SER A 4 2.55 -23.07 -48.11
C SER A 4 1.61 -22.55 -49.20
N PHE A 5 1.75 -21.28 -49.57
CA PHE A 5 0.90 -20.65 -50.60
C PHE A 5 1.76 -19.94 -51.65
N PRO A 6 1.41 -20.05 -52.94
CA PRO A 6 1.99 -19.19 -53.97
C PRO A 6 1.47 -17.75 -53.83
N LEU A 7 2.37 -16.76 -53.95
CA LEU A 7 2.11 -15.34 -53.63
C LEU A 7 0.87 -14.77 -54.36
N ASN A 8 0.65 -15.22 -55.59
CA ASN A 8 -0.40 -14.74 -56.48
C ASN A 8 -1.81 -15.15 -56.01
N ASN A 9 -1.89 -16.11 -55.09
CA ASN A 9 -3.14 -16.65 -54.53
C ASN A 9 -3.14 -16.63 -52.98
N ALA A 10 -2.29 -15.79 -52.36
CA ALA A 10 -2.20 -15.67 -50.91
C ALA A 10 -3.21 -14.63 -50.36
N PRO A 11 -3.74 -14.81 -49.13
CA PRO A 11 -4.55 -13.80 -48.46
C PRO A 11 -3.83 -12.45 -48.34
N TYR A 12 -4.56 -11.34 -48.47
CA TYR A 12 -4.00 -9.99 -48.59
C TYR A 12 -3.04 -9.56 -47.47
N GLY A 13 -3.23 -10.04 -46.23
CA GLY A 13 -2.31 -9.79 -45.11
C GLY A 13 -0.91 -10.39 -45.31
N LEU A 14 -0.80 -11.51 -46.04
CA LEU A 14 0.48 -12.16 -46.36
C LEU A 14 1.21 -11.47 -47.52
N VAL A 15 0.47 -10.89 -48.47
CA VAL A 15 1.02 -10.09 -49.57
C VAL A 15 1.64 -8.79 -49.03
N ALA A 16 1.04 -8.17 -48.01
CA ALA A 16 1.57 -6.98 -47.34
C ALA A 16 2.88 -7.26 -46.58
N ILE A 17 3.02 -8.43 -45.96
CA ILE A 17 4.26 -8.85 -45.26
C ILE A 17 5.37 -9.18 -46.28
N ALA A 18 5.04 -9.82 -47.40
CA ALA A 18 6.01 -10.11 -48.48
C ALA A 18 6.57 -8.84 -49.14
N ALA A 19 5.72 -7.84 -49.35
CA ALA A 19 6.12 -6.54 -49.89
C ALA A 19 7.01 -5.74 -48.90
N ALA A 20 6.83 -5.90 -47.59
CA ALA A 20 7.68 -5.28 -46.57
C ALA A 20 9.08 -5.92 -46.46
N LEU A 21 9.23 -7.18 -46.89
CA LEU A 21 10.49 -7.94 -46.85
C LEU A 21 11.22 -7.97 -48.20
N ASN A 22 10.67 -7.35 -49.24
CA ASN A 22 11.29 -7.18 -50.57
C ASN A 22 11.74 -8.49 -51.26
N ALA A 23 10.97 -9.59 -51.09
CA ALA A 23 11.23 -10.88 -51.71
C ALA A 23 10.13 -11.21 -52.74
N PRO A 24 10.33 -10.94 -54.06
CA PRO A 24 9.22 -10.94 -55.01
C PRO A 24 8.81 -12.32 -55.54
N GLU A 25 9.62 -13.37 -55.37
CA GLU A 25 9.43 -14.65 -56.09
C GLU A 25 9.72 -15.91 -55.26
N SER A 26 9.19 -16.03 -54.04
CA SER A 26 9.28 -17.30 -53.29
C SER A 26 8.03 -17.67 -52.50
N THR A 27 7.87 -18.98 -52.25
CA THR A 27 6.77 -19.57 -51.48
C THR A 27 7.02 -19.41 -49.99
N ILE A 28 6.08 -18.80 -49.26
CA ILE A 28 6.21 -18.58 -47.80
C ILE A 28 5.70 -19.82 -47.06
N SER A 29 6.54 -20.40 -46.20
CA SER A 29 6.19 -21.58 -45.40
C SER A 29 6.20 -21.25 -43.91
N LEU A 30 5.11 -21.58 -43.19
CA LEU A 30 4.97 -21.35 -41.76
C LEU A 30 4.96 -22.68 -41.00
N LYS A 31 5.80 -22.80 -39.97
CA LYS A 31 5.78 -23.95 -39.03
C LYS A 31 5.19 -23.51 -37.68
N PRO A 32 4.17 -24.21 -37.16
CA PRO A 32 3.74 -24.01 -35.78
C PRO A 32 4.79 -24.63 -34.83
N VAL A 33 5.15 -23.90 -33.78
CA VAL A 33 5.89 -24.43 -32.63
C VAL A 33 4.91 -24.50 -31.46
N PRO A 34 4.82 -25.61 -30.72
CA PRO A 34 3.97 -25.65 -29.53
C PRO A 34 4.62 -24.80 -28.44
N ALA A 35 3.84 -23.91 -27.82
CA ALA A 35 4.22 -23.26 -26.56
C ALA A 35 3.20 -23.63 -25.50
N GLU A 36 3.69 -24.16 -24.39
CA GLU A 36 2.93 -24.52 -23.20
C GLU A 36 2.41 -23.24 -22.52
N THR A 37 1.10 -23.20 -22.26
CA THR A 37 0.39 -22.29 -21.33
C THR A 37 0.47 -20.76 -21.60
N SER A 38 -0.56 -20.21 -22.25
CA SER A 38 -1.20 -18.88 -22.06
C SER A 38 -1.73 -18.27 -23.38
N THR A 39 -2.72 -17.38 -23.29
CA THR A 39 -3.51 -16.72 -24.36
C THR A 39 -2.73 -15.73 -25.23
N THR A 40 -1.47 -16.02 -25.58
CA THR A 40 -0.67 -15.19 -26.49
C THR A 40 -0.16 -16.02 -27.67
N THR A 41 -0.51 -15.65 -28.90
CA THR A 41 0.15 -16.19 -30.10
C THR A 41 1.41 -15.38 -30.38
N SER A 42 2.59 -16.02 -30.37
CA SER A 42 3.85 -15.41 -30.81
C SER A 42 4.18 -15.88 -32.22
N LEU A 43 4.46 -14.94 -33.13
CA LEU A 43 4.92 -15.22 -34.49
C LEU A 43 6.40 -14.86 -34.62
N ILE A 44 7.20 -15.76 -35.19
CA ILE A 44 8.62 -15.51 -35.51
C ILE A 44 8.81 -15.69 -37.02
N PRO A 45 9.04 -14.60 -37.78
CA PRO A 45 9.50 -14.69 -39.16
C PRO A 45 10.97 -15.15 -39.20
N GLN A 46 11.35 -16.03 -40.13
CA GLN A 46 12.77 -16.38 -40.32
C GLN A 46 13.58 -15.13 -40.70
N GLY A 47 14.64 -14.84 -39.93
CA GLY A 47 15.60 -13.76 -40.20
C GLY A 47 15.68 -12.64 -39.15
N THR A 48 14.87 -12.67 -38.07
CA THR A 48 14.96 -11.67 -36.98
C THR A 48 14.84 -12.31 -35.60
N ALA A 49 15.45 -11.68 -34.58
CA ALA A 49 15.77 -12.33 -33.31
C ALA A 49 14.81 -12.06 -32.12
N LYS A 50 13.66 -11.38 -32.28
CA LYS A 50 12.74 -11.12 -31.13
C LYS A 50 11.24 -11.18 -31.46
N PRO A 51 10.40 -11.80 -30.59
CA PRO A 51 8.94 -11.90 -30.75
C PRO A 51 8.17 -10.66 -30.25
N VAL A 52 6.94 -10.45 -30.75
CA VAL A 52 6.02 -9.32 -30.42
C VAL A 52 4.68 -9.83 -29.84
N LYS A 53 4.10 -9.13 -28.84
CA LYS A 53 2.84 -9.47 -28.11
C LYS A 53 1.88 -8.25 -28.00
N ILE A 54 0.54 -8.40 -28.13
CA ILE A 54 -0.46 -7.27 -28.09
C ILE A 54 -1.87 -7.65 -27.52
N SER A 55 -2.58 -6.72 -26.82
CA SER A 55 -4.02 -6.77 -26.37
C SER A 55 -4.74 -5.38 -26.15
N GLY A 56 -6.07 -5.22 -26.46
CA GLY A 56 -7.07 -4.23 -25.88
C GLY A 56 -7.58 -2.98 -26.69
N GLN A 57 -8.90 -2.60 -26.63
CA GLN A 57 -9.64 -1.82 -27.68
C GLN A 57 -10.29 -0.40 -27.43
N VAL A 58 -10.51 0.17 -26.23
CA VAL A 58 -11.50 1.31 -26.05
C VAL A 58 -10.90 2.75 -25.94
N ALA A 59 -9.58 2.93 -25.97
CA ALA A 59 -8.95 4.23 -25.66
C ALA A 59 -8.89 5.24 -26.84
N ILE A 60 -9.15 4.81 -28.07
CA ILE A 60 -8.66 5.49 -29.27
C ILE A 60 -9.59 6.61 -29.76
N ALA A 61 -10.91 6.43 -29.66
CA ALA A 61 -11.89 7.46 -30.05
C ALA A 61 -11.84 8.71 -29.15
N ARG A 62 -11.58 8.54 -27.84
CA ARG A 62 -11.50 9.65 -26.87
C ARG A 62 -10.17 10.41 -26.92
N TYR A 63 -9.10 9.77 -27.39
CA TYR A 63 -7.76 10.36 -27.49
C TYR A 63 -7.64 11.28 -28.72
N LEU A 64 -8.18 10.87 -29.87
CA LEU A 64 -8.13 11.63 -31.13
C LEU A 64 -8.87 12.98 -31.07
N VAL A 65 -9.99 13.05 -30.33
CA VAL A 65 -10.79 14.29 -30.18
C VAL A 65 -10.12 15.30 -29.23
N ARG A 66 -9.37 14.84 -28.23
CA ARG A 66 -8.73 15.73 -27.24
C ARG A 66 -7.34 16.21 -27.64
N SER A 67 -6.56 15.42 -28.39
CA SER A 67 -5.18 15.82 -28.74
C SER A 67 -5.08 16.77 -29.94
N LEU A 68 -6.20 17.04 -30.62
CA LEU A 68 -6.28 17.98 -31.76
C LEU A 68 -6.79 19.37 -31.36
N ALA A 69 -7.12 19.59 -30.08
CA ALA A 69 -7.54 20.88 -29.55
C ALA A 69 -6.33 21.77 -29.24
N SER A 70 -5.67 22.26 -30.29
CA SER A 70 -4.91 23.51 -30.20
C SER A 70 -5.21 24.50 -31.32
N ASN A 71 -6.09 24.16 -32.28
CA ASN A 71 -6.69 25.13 -33.18
C ASN A 71 -8.06 24.62 -33.66
N SER A 72 -9.09 25.42 -33.38
CA SER A 72 -10.52 25.20 -33.63
C SER A 72 -10.79 24.83 -35.10
N LEU A 73 -11.02 23.53 -35.36
CA LEU A 73 -11.35 22.99 -36.70
C LEU A 73 -12.81 22.56 -36.84
N TYR A 74 -13.57 22.46 -35.75
CA TYR A 74 -15.00 22.12 -35.75
C TYR A 74 -15.74 23.00 -34.74
N SER A 75 -16.95 23.44 -35.09
CA SER A 75 -17.85 24.12 -34.14
C SER A 75 -18.59 23.09 -33.27
N GLU A 76 -19.10 23.47 -32.10
CA GLU A 76 -19.93 22.58 -31.26
C GLU A 76 -21.16 22.04 -32.00
N SER A 77 -21.68 22.77 -32.98
CA SER A 77 -22.75 22.30 -33.88
C SER A 77 -22.32 21.20 -34.86
N ASP A 78 -21.05 21.16 -35.29
CA ASP A 78 -20.52 20.11 -36.17
C ASP A 78 -20.25 18.80 -35.42
N LEU A 79 -19.94 18.90 -34.12
CA LEU A 79 -19.75 17.76 -33.21
C LEU A 79 -21.08 17.11 -32.78
N ALA A 80 -22.19 17.84 -32.82
CA ALA A 80 -23.52 17.32 -32.51
C ALA A 80 -24.11 16.42 -33.61
N LEU A 81 -23.51 16.43 -34.82
CA LEU A 81 -23.95 15.66 -35.99
C LEU A 81 -23.29 14.28 -36.13
N VAL A 82 -22.21 14.01 -35.38
CA VAL A 82 -21.51 12.72 -35.44
C VAL A 82 -22.14 11.78 -34.42
N THR A 83 -22.76 10.70 -34.89
CA THR A 83 -23.41 9.71 -34.03
C THR A 83 -22.53 8.49 -33.83
N ALA A 84 -22.83 7.67 -32.82
CA ALA A 84 -22.09 6.45 -32.49
C ALA A 84 -22.09 5.35 -33.58
N GLN A 85 -22.66 5.62 -34.77
CA GLN A 85 -22.80 4.67 -35.88
C GLN A 85 -21.98 5.02 -37.12
N ASP A 86 -21.29 6.16 -37.17
CA ASP A 86 -20.57 6.58 -38.38
C ASP A 86 -19.20 5.87 -38.49
N ASN A 87 -18.99 5.09 -39.56
CA ASN A 87 -17.67 4.54 -39.89
C ASN A 87 -16.80 5.58 -40.64
N LEU A 88 -15.51 5.29 -40.78
CA LEU A 88 -14.55 6.22 -41.39
C LEU A 88 -14.91 6.60 -42.84
N LEU A 89 -15.56 5.69 -43.55
CA LEU A 89 -16.02 5.88 -44.93
C LEU A 89 -17.14 6.90 -45.01
N ASP A 90 -18.03 6.92 -44.01
CA ASP A 90 -19.18 7.83 -43.94
C ASP A 90 -18.74 9.25 -43.56
N ILE A 91 -17.72 9.39 -42.70
CA ILE A 91 -17.07 10.68 -42.36
C ILE A 91 -16.38 11.30 -43.59
N VAL A 92 -15.73 10.48 -44.42
CA VAL A 92 -15.05 10.93 -45.66
C VAL A 92 -16.05 11.28 -46.76
N ARG A 93 -17.22 10.62 -46.81
CA ARG A 93 -18.29 10.89 -47.79
C ARG A 93 -19.08 12.17 -47.49
N GLN A 94 -19.27 12.50 -46.21
CA GLN A 94 -20.07 13.64 -45.79
C GLN A 94 -19.30 14.98 -45.79
N THR A 95 -17.97 14.95 -45.90
CA THR A 95 -17.12 16.15 -45.86
C THR A 95 -16.39 16.33 -47.18
N ILE A 96 -16.49 17.51 -47.82
CA ILE A 96 -15.64 17.83 -48.99
C ILE A 96 -14.19 17.93 -48.50
N ALA A 97 -13.42 16.85 -48.66
CA ALA A 97 -12.07 16.73 -48.13
C ALA A 97 -11.11 17.67 -48.88
N THR A 98 -10.61 18.68 -48.17
CA THR A 98 -9.53 19.53 -48.70
C THR A 98 -8.20 18.78 -48.65
N PRO A 99 -7.20 19.14 -49.48
CA PRO A 99 -5.86 18.54 -49.42
C PRO A 99 -5.24 18.55 -48.01
N LYS A 100 -5.55 19.56 -47.20
CA LYS A 100 -5.09 19.69 -45.80
C LYS A 100 -5.70 18.61 -44.89
N HIS A 101 -6.96 18.23 -45.08
CA HIS A 101 -7.60 17.13 -44.34
C HIS A 101 -6.94 15.77 -44.64
N ILE A 102 -6.60 15.54 -45.92
CA ILE A 102 -5.97 14.30 -46.37
C ILE A 102 -4.51 14.22 -45.89
N THR A 103 -3.77 15.33 -45.88
CA THR A 103 -2.40 15.37 -45.34
C THR A 103 -2.38 15.12 -43.83
N THR A 104 -3.32 15.68 -43.06
CA THR A 104 -3.42 15.44 -41.61
C THR A 104 -3.80 13.99 -41.28
N LEU A 105 -4.74 13.39 -42.03
CA LEU A 105 -5.08 11.96 -41.91
C LEU A 105 -3.91 11.05 -42.28
N ALA A 106 -3.15 11.40 -43.32
CA ALA A 106 -1.94 10.71 -43.74
C ALA A 106 -0.81 10.79 -42.68
N THR A 107 -0.61 11.96 -42.05
CA THR A 107 0.37 12.12 -40.97
C THR A 107 -0.01 11.30 -39.73
N ALA A 108 -1.30 11.29 -39.35
CA ALA A 108 -1.82 10.48 -38.25
C ALA A 108 -1.64 8.97 -38.52
N ALA A 109 -1.93 8.51 -39.73
CA ALA A 109 -1.74 7.12 -40.15
C ALA A 109 -0.27 6.69 -40.18
N ASN A 110 0.65 7.59 -40.57
CA ASN A 110 2.10 7.31 -40.56
C ASN A 110 2.69 7.28 -39.14
N SER A 111 2.13 8.04 -38.19
CA SER A 111 2.63 8.10 -36.81
C SER A 111 2.14 6.97 -35.89
N ALA A 112 1.13 6.19 -36.32
CA ALA A 112 0.55 5.10 -35.52
C ALA A 112 0.18 3.90 -36.41
N SER A 113 1.20 3.17 -36.86
CA SER A 113 1.10 2.20 -37.96
C SER A 113 0.37 0.89 -37.66
N THR A 114 -0.18 0.69 -36.46
CA THR A 114 -0.90 -0.56 -36.13
C THR A 114 -2.10 -0.38 -35.18
N ALA A 115 -2.15 0.71 -34.42
CA ALA A 115 -3.18 0.94 -33.41
C ALA A 115 -4.55 1.29 -34.01
N PHE A 116 -4.58 1.92 -35.19
CA PHE A 116 -5.80 2.38 -35.85
C PHE A 116 -6.72 1.24 -36.34
N LEU A 117 -6.15 0.18 -36.92
CA LEU A 117 -6.90 -0.94 -37.50
C LEU A 117 -7.41 -1.95 -36.45
N LEU A 118 -6.83 -1.93 -35.24
CA LEU A 118 -7.19 -2.83 -34.16
C LEU A 118 -8.23 -2.22 -33.20
N ALA A 119 -8.57 -0.94 -33.38
CA ALA A 119 -9.41 -0.14 -32.49
C ALA A 119 -10.92 -0.24 -32.75
N GLN A 120 -11.34 -0.92 -33.82
CA GLN A 120 -12.75 -1.03 -34.18
C GLN A 120 -13.32 -2.38 -33.73
N ASP A 121 -14.47 -2.36 -33.06
CA ASP A 121 -15.15 -3.59 -32.60
C ASP A 121 -15.57 -4.52 -33.75
N LYS A 122 -15.74 -3.99 -34.98
CA LYS A 122 -15.89 -4.75 -36.22
C LYS A 122 -15.38 -3.94 -37.42
N PRO A 123 -14.11 -4.11 -37.86
CA PRO A 123 -13.65 -3.44 -39.07
C PRO A 123 -14.28 -4.11 -40.30
N LEU A 124 -14.85 -3.32 -41.22
CA LEU A 124 -15.37 -3.82 -42.48
C LEU A 124 -14.22 -4.00 -43.48
N LEU A 125 -14.38 -4.90 -44.44
CA LEU A 125 -13.39 -5.10 -45.51
C LEU A 125 -13.08 -3.81 -46.29
N ALA A 126 -14.06 -2.89 -46.33
CA ALA A 126 -13.95 -1.56 -46.92
C ALA A 126 -12.97 -0.65 -46.15
N ASP A 127 -12.87 -0.77 -44.82
CA ASP A 127 -11.96 0.03 -43.98
C ASP A 127 -10.49 -0.34 -44.26
N TYR A 128 -10.21 -1.63 -44.45
CA TYR A 128 -8.90 -2.12 -44.87
C TYR A 128 -8.53 -1.68 -46.30
N ALA A 129 -9.51 -1.63 -47.22
CA ALA A 129 -9.31 -1.20 -48.60
C ALA A 129 -9.02 0.31 -48.69
N VAL A 130 -9.72 1.13 -47.91
CA VAL A 130 -9.51 2.59 -47.85
C VAL A 130 -8.20 2.94 -47.15
N TRP A 131 -7.86 2.22 -46.07
CA TRP A 131 -6.57 2.38 -45.40
C TRP A 131 -5.39 1.97 -46.29
N GLY A 132 -5.51 0.85 -47.02
CA GLY A 132 -4.54 0.43 -48.03
C GLY A 132 -4.37 1.44 -49.17
N ALA A 133 -5.46 2.07 -49.62
CA ALA A 133 -5.43 3.11 -50.65
C ALA A 133 -4.75 4.41 -50.16
N ILE A 134 -5.04 4.87 -48.94
CA ILE A 134 -4.42 6.07 -48.32
C ILE A 134 -2.91 5.84 -48.08
N THR A 135 -2.51 4.62 -47.72
CA THR A 135 -1.11 4.25 -47.48
C THR A 135 -0.33 4.08 -48.78
N ALA A 136 -0.96 3.58 -49.85
CA ALA A 136 -0.37 3.55 -51.19
C ALA A 136 -0.24 4.97 -51.78
N TYR A 137 -1.26 5.83 -51.56
CA TYR A 137 -1.31 7.23 -51.98
C TYR A 137 -0.19 8.09 -51.38
N THR A 138 0.20 7.84 -50.14
CA THR A 138 1.27 8.58 -49.44
C THR A 138 2.69 8.14 -49.80
N LYS A 139 2.87 6.91 -50.31
CA LYS A 139 4.18 6.39 -50.74
C LYS A 139 4.53 6.72 -52.19
N SER A 140 3.55 6.93 -53.08
CA SER A 140 3.81 7.37 -54.46
C SER A 140 3.53 8.85 -54.63
N HIS A 141 4.55 9.71 -54.44
CA HIS A 141 4.44 11.16 -54.60
C HIS A 141 4.03 11.65 -56.03
N SER A 142 3.87 10.75 -57.01
CA SER A 142 3.59 11.08 -58.42
C SER A 142 2.10 11.07 -58.81
N LEU A 143 1.18 10.62 -57.94
CA LEU A 143 -0.27 10.65 -58.22
C LEU A 143 -0.93 12.02 -57.94
N LEU A 144 -0.15 13.01 -57.55
CA LEU A 144 -0.62 14.38 -57.25
C LEU A 144 -1.10 15.18 -58.49
N ALA A 145 -1.03 14.63 -59.70
CA ALA A 145 -1.35 15.41 -60.89
C ALA A 145 -2.84 15.42 -61.31
N ASN A 146 -3.71 14.48 -60.87
CA ASN A 146 -5.08 14.43 -61.39
C ASN A 146 -6.14 13.96 -60.38
N LEU A 147 -6.74 14.93 -59.70
CA LEU A 147 -7.95 14.84 -58.83
C LEU A 147 -9.27 14.51 -59.57
N LYS A 148 -9.23 13.86 -60.75
CA LYS A 148 -10.43 13.61 -61.57
C LYS A 148 -11.07 12.22 -61.44
N ASP A 149 -10.49 11.29 -60.68
CA ASP A 149 -10.93 9.88 -60.66
C ASP A 149 -11.60 9.41 -59.35
N LEU A 150 -12.20 10.34 -58.58
CA LEU A 150 -13.03 9.98 -57.42
C LEU A 150 -14.19 9.06 -57.84
N GLU A 151 -14.79 9.29 -59.00
CA GLU A 151 -15.82 8.41 -59.59
C GLU A 151 -15.31 7.00 -59.89
N LYS A 152 -14.06 6.85 -60.35
CA LYS A 152 -13.49 5.51 -60.62
C LYS A 152 -13.18 4.74 -59.35
N PHE A 153 -12.77 5.44 -58.29
CA PHE A 153 -12.55 4.83 -56.97
C PHE A 153 -13.87 4.35 -56.36
N THR A 154 -14.92 5.17 -56.40
CA THR A 154 -16.26 4.79 -55.94
C THR A 154 -16.86 3.65 -56.79
N ALA A 155 -16.66 3.68 -58.12
CA ALA A 155 -17.09 2.61 -59.01
C ALA A 155 -16.31 1.30 -58.79
N TRP A 156 -15.05 1.37 -58.38
CA TRP A 156 -14.24 0.20 -58.06
C TRP A 156 -14.69 -0.45 -56.74
N ILE A 157 -14.94 0.34 -55.69
CA ILE A 157 -15.54 -0.13 -54.42
C ILE A 157 -16.89 -0.83 -54.70
N ALA A 158 -17.77 -0.20 -55.49
CA ALA A 158 -19.08 -0.75 -55.83
C ALA A 158 -18.98 -2.08 -56.63
N ARG A 159 -17.94 -2.25 -57.47
CA ARG A 159 -17.71 -3.53 -58.18
C ARG A 159 -17.17 -4.64 -57.28
N MET A 160 -16.41 -4.30 -56.25
CA MET A 160 -15.90 -5.29 -55.29
C MET A 160 -17.01 -5.84 -54.39
N ASP A 161 -17.97 -4.99 -54.01
CA ASP A 161 -19.16 -5.39 -53.23
C ASP A 161 -20.10 -6.34 -54.00
N GLN A 162 -20.01 -6.33 -55.34
CA GLN A 162 -20.76 -7.24 -56.21
C GLN A 162 -20.02 -8.53 -56.58
N ARG A 163 -18.76 -8.72 -56.16
CA ARG A 163 -18.05 -9.97 -56.43
C ARG A 163 -18.49 -11.08 -55.48
N GLN A 164 -18.72 -12.25 -56.05
CA GLN A 164 -19.19 -13.44 -55.36
C GLN A 164 -18.25 -13.84 -54.20
N GLU A 165 -16.93 -13.67 -54.37
CA GLU A 165 -15.96 -14.05 -53.33
C GLU A 165 -16.04 -13.16 -52.09
N CYS A 166 -16.35 -11.86 -52.27
CA CYS A 166 -16.53 -10.92 -51.16
C CYS A 166 -17.82 -11.21 -50.40
N LYS A 167 -18.93 -11.51 -51.10
CA LYS A 167 -20.19 -11.94 -50.47
C LYS A 167 -20.03 -13.24 -49.67
N LEU A 168 -19.36 -14.25 -50.22
CA LEU A 168 -19.10 -15.53 -49.53
C LEU A 168 -18.20 -15.37 -48.29
N ALA A 169 -17.28 -14.40 -48.32
CA ALA A 169 -16.43 -14.09 -47.16
C ALA A 169 -17.23 -13.42 -46.04
N ILE A 170 -18.11 -12.47 -46.38
CA ILE A 170 -19.03 -11.81 -45.44
C ILE A 170 -19.95 -12.86 -44.80
N GLU A 171 -20.58 -13.72 -45.59
CA GLU A 171 -21.45 -14.79 -45.10
C GLU A 171 -20.74 -15.76 -44.15
N ARG A 172 -19.46 -16.06 -44.40
CA ARG A 172 -18.66 -16.92 -43.50
C ARG A 172 -18.31 -16.22 -42.18
N VAL A 173 -18.00 -14.93 -42.22
CA VAL A 173 -17.71 -14.15 -41.00
C VAL A 173 -18.98 -13.94 -40.18
N ASP A 174 -20.10 -13.62 -40.82
CA ASP A 174 -21.40 -13.51 -40.16
C ASP A 174 -21.82 -14.83 -39.53
N LYS A 175 -21.56 -15.95 -40.20
CA LYS A 175 -21.81 -17.28 -39.63
C LYS A 175 -20.93 -17.53 -38.40
N VAL A 176 -19.62 -17.25 -38.46
CA VAL A 176 -18.72 -17.44 -37.31
C VAL A 176 -19.09 -16.51 -36.14
N LEU A 177 -19.48 -15.27 -36.43
CA LEU A 177 -19.96 -14.32 -35.42
C LEU A 177 -21.26 -14.82 -34.79
N LYS A 178 -22.20 -15.31 -35.60
CA LYS A 178 -23.46 -15.86 -35.11
C LYS A 178 -23.24 -17.12 -34.27
N ASP A 179 -22.38 -18.03 -34.71
CA ASP A 179 -22.01 -19.25 -33.97
C ASP A 179 -21.33 -18.89 -32.63
N ALA A 180 -20.45 -17.87 -32.62
CA ALA A 180 -19.82 -17.37 -31.39
C ALA A 180 -20.83 -16.68 -30.46
N GLN A 181 -21.76 -15.91 -31.01
CA GLN A 181 -22.80 -15.21 -30.26
C GLN A 181 -23.82 -16.19 -29.68
N GLU A 182 -24.17 -17.25 -30.41
CA GLU A 182 -24.96 -18.38 -29.93
C GLU A 182 -24.22 -19.17 -28.83
N THR A 183 -22.91 -19.37 -28.96
CA THR A 183 -22.07 -20.03 -27.93
C THR A 183 -22.00 -19.19 -26.64
N ILE A 184 -21.75 -17.88 -26.74
CA ILE A 184 -21.72 -16.95 -25.61
C ILE A 184 -23.11 -16.87 -24.95
N THR A 185 -24.18 -16.84 -25.75
CA THR A 185 -25.55 -16.82 -25.23
C THR A 185 -25.89 -18.13 -24.54
N ALA A 186 -25.44 -19.28 -25.07
CA ALA A 186 -25.60 -20.58 -24.43
C ALA A 186 -24.81 -20.71 -23.12
N GLU A 187 -23.57 -20.22 -23.07
CA GLU A 187 -22.76 -20.17 -21.83
C GLU A 187 -23.39 -19.23 -20.79
N ALA A 188 -23.84 -18.04 -21.18
CA ALA A 188 -24.54 -17.11 -20.30
C ALA A 188 -25.87 -17.67 -19.78
N THR A 189 -26.61 -18.40 -20.63
CA THR A 189 -27.86 -19.08 -20.26
C THR A 189 -27.59 -20.26 -19.32
N SER A 190 -26.50 -21.00 -19.53
CA SER A 190 -26.04 -22.08 -18.65
C SER A 190 -25.64 -21.54 -17.27
N LEU A 191 -24.86 -20.46 -17.22
CA LEU A 191 -24.47 -19.76 -15.99
C LEU A 191 -25.68 -19.17 -15.25
N ALA A 192 -26.64 -18.60 -15.97
CA ALA A 192 -27.89 -18.11 -15.38
C ALA A 192 -28.74 -19.26 -14.82
N ALA A 193 -28.79 -20.40 -15.51
CA ALA A 193 -29.48 -21.61 -15.06
C ALA A 193 -28.78 -22.30 -13.86
N GLU A 194 -27.45 -22.22 -13.77
CA GLU A 194 -26.68 -22.64 -12.59
C GLU A 194 -26.86 -21.69 -11.41
N LYS A 195 -26.84 -20.37 -11.63
CA LYS A 195 -27.15 -19.36 -10.60
C LYS A 195 -28.57 -19.54 -10.03
N ALA A 196 -29.53 -19.96 -10.85
CA ALA A 196 -30.90 -20.28 -10.42
C ALA A 196 -31.01 -21.58 -9.59
N LYS A 197 -29.98 -22.43 -9.57
CA LYS A 197 -29.91 -23.68 -8.78
C LYS A 197 -29.11 -23.52 -7.48
N LEU A 198 -28.56 -22.34 -7.19
CA LEU A 198 -27.79 -22.10 -5.97
C LEU A 198 -28.70 -22.22 -4.75
N SER A 199 -28.27 -23.04 -3.78
CA SER A 199 -28.95 -23.11 -2.50
C SER A 199 -28.72 -21.81 -1.70
N SER A 200 -29.77 -21.30 -1.07
CA SER A 200 -29.67 -20.14 -0.17
C SER A 200 -29.22 -20.61 1.21
N VAL A 201 -28.14 -20.05 1.74
CA VAL A 201 -27.75 -20.29 3.13
C VAL A 201 -28.60 -19.41 4.04
N VAL A 202 -29.37 -20.04 4.93
CA VAL A 202 -30.33 -19.35 5.82
C VAL A 202 -29.66 -18.83 7.08
N ASP A 203 -28.80 -19.65 7.71
CA ASP A 203 -28.07 -19.29 8.93
C ASP A 203 -26.56 -19.37 8.71
N VAL A 204 -25.85 -18.27 8.93
CA VAL A 204 -24.38 -18.23 8.87
C VAL A 204 -23.84 -18.88 10.15
N PRO A 205 -23.03 -19.95 10.06
CA PRO A 205 -22.44 -20.58 11.23
C PRO A 205 -21.57 -19.61 12.02
N THR A 206 -21.58 -19.71 13.35
CA THR A 206 -20.62 -18.99 14.21
C THR A 206 -19.46 -19.91 14.54
N ILE A 207 -18.23 -19.46 14.31
CA ILE A 207 -17.00 -20.22 14.59
C ILE A 207 -16.16 -19.40 15.57
N GLU A 208 -15.51 -20.08 16.52
CA GLU A 208 -14.63 -19.40 17.47
C GLU A 208 -13.56 -18.58 16.75
N GLY A 209 -13.40 -17.31 17.14
CA GLY A 209 -12.42 -16.40 16.56
C GLY A 209 -12.83 -15.76 15.23
N SER A 210 -14.02 -16.05 14.70
CA SER A 210 -14.63 -15.29 13.61
C SER A 210 -15.59 -14.22 14.13
N ASP A 211 -15.74 -13.13 13.39
CA ASP A 211 -16.61 -12.00 13.76
C ASP A 211 -17.41 -11.53 12.53
N PRO A 212 -18.39 -12.32 12.06
CA PRO A 212 -19.13 -12.02 10.84
C PRO A 212 -19.94 -10.71 10.90
N ASP A 213 -20.21 -10.18 12.09
CA ASP A 213 -20.94 -8.92 12.29
C ASP A 213 -20.08 -7.69 11.98
N THR A 214 -18.76 -7.77 12.20
CA THR A 214 -17.81 -6.69 11.91
C THR A 214 -16.93 -6.97 10.70
N ASP A 215 -16.78 -8.23 10.30
CA ASP A 215 -15.97 -8.71 9.19
C ASP A 215 -16.85 -9.57 8.24
N PRO A 216 -17.44 -8.96 7.20
CA PRO A 216 -18.30 -9.69 6.26
C PRO A 216 -17.61 -10.85 5.55
N LEU A 217 -16.27 -10.85 5.44
CA LEU A 217 -15.53 -11.96 4.83
C LEU A 217 -15.54 -13.19 5.74
N ASP A 218 -15.59 -13.01 7.06
CA ASP A 218 -15.69 -14.10 8.03
C ASP A 218 -17.00 -14.88 7.84
N ALA A 219 -18.10 -14.24 7.44
CA ALA A 219 -19.34 -14.93 7.11
C ALA A 219 -19.15 -15.93 5.95
N PHE A 220 -18.43 -15.53 4.90
CA PHE A 220 -18.09 -16.41 3.77
C PHE A 220 -17.17 -17.55 4.21
N LYS A 221 -16.17 -17.27 5.05
CA LYS A 221 -15.27 -18.29 5.60
C LYS A 221 -16.00 -19.27 6.52
N ASN A 222 -16.98 -18.81 7.30
CA ASN A 222 -17.78 -19.67 8.17
C ASN A 222 -18.65 -20.65 7.37
N VAL A 223 -19.32 -20.16 6.33
CA VAL A 223 -20.10 -21.01 5.41
C VAL A 223 -19.21 -22.05 4.73
N LEU A 224 -18.05 -21.62 4.22
CA LEU A 224 -17.05 -22.53 3.63
C LEU A 224 -16.58 -23.59 4.62
N ALA A 225 -16.15 -23.20 5.82
CA ALA A 225 -15.64 -24.13 6.82
C ALA A 225 -16.69 -25.14 7.28
N ALA A 226 -17.94 -24.70 7.49
CA ALA A 226 -19.03 -25.58 7.87
C ALA A 226 -19.33 -26.63 6.79
N GLN A 227 -19.40 -26.21 5.53
CA GLN A 227 -19.62 -27.15 4.45
C GLN A 227 -18.44 -28.11 4.29
N LEU A 228 -17.20 -27.60 4.36
CA LEU A 228 -16.00 -28.45 4.31
C LEU A 228 -15.97 -29.48 5.44
N SER A 229 -16.43 -29.14 6.63
CA SER A 229 -16.47 -30.08 7.78
C SER A 229 -17.41 -31.27 7.56
N THR A 230 -18.38 -31.15 6.65
CA THR A 230 -19.23 -32.29 6.24
C THR A 230 -18.57 -33.18 5.18
N LEU A 231 -17.54 -32.67 4.50
CA LEU A 231 -16.84 -33.36 3.40
C LEU A 231 -15.56 -34.03 3.87
N VAL A 232 -14.90 -33.49 4.89
CA VAL A 232 -13.67 -34.02 5.47
C VAL A 232 -13.78 -34.10 6.99
N ASP A 233 -13.24 -35.18 7.56
CA ASP A 233 -13.19 -35.41 9.02
C ASP A 233 -12.11 -34.53 9.68
N VAL A 234 -12.38 -33.22 9.73
CA VAL A 234 -11.51 -32.19 10.31
C VAL A 234 -12.38 -31.22 11.10
N ASP A 235 -11.90 -30.85 12.28
CA ASP A 235 -12.56 -29.84 13.11
C ASP A 235 -12.80 -28.52 12.35
N ILE A 236 -13.98 -27.96 12.49
CA ILE A 236 -14.43 -26.77 11.76
C ILE A 236 -13.53 -25.55 12.01
N LYS A 237 -12.94 -25.42 13.20
CA LYS A 237 -12.00 -24.33 13.52
C LYS A 237 -10.70 -24.47 12.72
N ILE A 238 -10.18 -25.69 12.59
CA ILE A 238 -8.97 -25.97 11.81
C ILE A 238 -9.22 -25.64 10.33
N LEU A 239 -10.40 -25.98 9.81
CA LEU A 239 -10.80 -25.64 8.44
C LEU A 239 -10.87 -24.13 8.24
N TYR A 240 -11.54 -23.42 9.15
CA TYR A 240 -11.63 -21.95 9.13
C TYR A 240 -10.25 -21.28 9.11
N ASP A 241 -9.34 -21.71 9.98
CA ASP A 241 -7.97 -21.18 10.07
C ASP A 241 -7.10 -21.57 8.86
N ALA A 242 -7.46 -22.63 8.14
CA ALA A 242 -6.77 -23.05 6.92
C ALA A 242 -7.23 -22.31 5.66
N LEU A 243 -8.34 -21.58 5.70
CA LEU A 243 -8.84 -20.76 4.60
C LEU A 243 -8.04 -19.45 4.51
N GLU A 244 -7.31 -19.28 3.40
CA GLU A 244 -6.43 -18.14 3.16
C GLU A 244 -6.71 -17.49 1.79
N ALA A 245 -6.08 -16.34 1.54
CA ALA A 245 -6.00 -15.79 0.20
C ALA A 245 -5.23 -16.74 -0.76
N PRO A 246 -5.68 -16.94 -2.00
CA PRO A 246 -4.90 -17.67 -2.99
C PRO A 246 -3.60 -16.92 -3.32
N ARG A 247 -2.60 -17.66 -3.81
CA ARG A 247 -1.30 -17.10 -4.20
C ARG A 247 -1.39 -16.13 -5.38
N ALA A 248 -2.34 -16.35 -6.27
CA ALA A 248 -2.56 -15.56 -7.47
C ALA A 248 -4.07 -15.28 -7.62
N SER A 249 -4.45 -14.10 -8.12
CA SER A 249 -5.87 -13.70 -8.16
C SER A 249 -6.69 -14.52 -9.16
N GLU A 250 -6.06 -15.13 -10.17
CA GLU A 250 -6.72 -16.07 -11.08
C GLU A 250 -7.20 -17.35 -10.38
N ASN A 251 -6.67 -17.65 -9.19
CA ASN A 251 -7.05 -18.79 -8.38
C ASN A 251 -8.16 -18.46 -7.38
N GLY A 252 -9.00 -17.47 -7.71
CA GLY A 252 -10.21 -17.11 -6.96
C GLY A 252 -9.96 -16.16 -5.80
N HIS A 253 -10.86 -16.21 -4.82
CA HIS A 253 -10.93 -15.23 -3.73
C HIS A 253 -10.43 -15.80 -2.39
N ILE A 254 -10.71 -17.10 -2.15
CA ILE A 254 -10.27 -17.88 -0.99
C ILE A 254 -9.71 -19.21 -1.49
N ALA A 255 -8.68 -19.73 -0.83
CA ALA A 255 -8.11 -21.05 -1.09
C ALA A 255 -7.91 -21.86 0.19
N LEU A 256 -8.00 -23.17 0.06
CA LEU A 256 -7.68 -24.16 1.07
C LEU A 256 -6.48 -24.98 0.60
N SER A 257 -5.43 -25.01 1.41
CA SER A 257 -4.28 -25.91 1.21
C SER A 257 -4.56 -27.24 1.89
N VAL A 258 -4.92 -28.28 1.12
CA VAL A 258 -5.21 -29.62 1.67
C VAL A 258 -4.07 -30.19 2.53
N PRO A 259 -2.77 -30.00 2.21
CA PRO A 259 -1.68 -30.45 3.06
C PRO A 259 -1.73 -29.89 4.50
N ARG A 260 -2.32 -28.71 4.71
CA ARG A 260 -2.47 -28.14 6.06
C ARG A 260 -3.43 -28.92 6.95
N LEU A 261 -4.35 -29.67 6.35
CA LEU A 261 -5.34 -30.47 7.07
C LEU A 261 -4.76 -31.80 7.59
N ARG A 262 -3.55 -32.18 7.16
CA ARG A 262 -2.86 -33.42 7.59
C ARG A 262 -3.69 -34.70 7.40
N LEU A 263 -4.57 -34.70 6.40
CA LEU A 263 -5.40 -35.84 6.04
C LEU A 263 -4.57 -36.97 5.42
N LYS A 264 -4.99 -38.23 5.62
CA LYS A 264 -4.38 -39.38 4.96
C LYS A 264 -4.81 -39.44 3.48
N GLY A 265 -3.85 -39.59 2.58
CA GLY A 265 -4.10 -39.71 1.14
C GLY A 265 -3.31 -38.69 0.31
N ALA A 266 -3.41 -38.78 -1.01
CA ALA A 266 -2.75 -37.84 -1.92
C ALA A 266 -3.49 -36.48 -1.88
N PRO A 267 -2.84 -35.37 -1.50
CA PRO A 267 -3.52 -34.07 -1.34
C PRO A 267 -4.25 -33.58 -2.59
N ALA A 268 -3.73 -33.86 -3.79
CA ALA A 268 -4.39 -33.47 -5.03
C ALA A 268 -5.67 -34.28 -5.31
N ALA A 269 -5.70 -35.56 -4.94
CA ALA A 269 -6.90 -36.38 -5.06
C ALA A 269 -7.98 -35.91 -4.08
N ILE A 270 -7.59 -35.56 -2.84
CA ILE A 270 -8.51 -35.00 -1.83
C ILE A 270 -9.06 -33.64 -2.30
N ALA A 271 -8.23 -32.77 -2.88
CA ALA A 271 -8.69 -31.48 -3.42
C ALA A 271 -9.74 -31.66 -4.53
N ALA A 272 -9.49 -32.59 -5.46
CA ALA A 272 -10.44 -32.92 -6.52
C ALA A 272 -11.75 -33.52 -5.97
N ASP A 273 -11.66 -34.39 -4.96
CA ASP A 273 -12.82 -34.99 -4.30
C ASP A 273 -13.68 -33.95 -3.56
N ILE A 274 -13.04 -33.01 -2.86
CA ILE A 274 -13.73 -31.88 -2.22
C ILE A 274 -14.51 -31.08 -3.27
N VAL A 275 -13.87 -30.67 -4.37
CA VAL A 275 -14.53 -29.88 -5.43
C VAL A 275 -15.70 -30.63 -6.06
N ALA A 276 -15.55 -31.94 -6.30
CA ALA A 276 -16.61 -32.75 -6.90
C ALA A 276 -17.85 -32.88 -5.99
N LYS A 277 -17.66 -32.86 -4.67
CA LYS A 277 -18.73 -32.98 -3.67
C LYS A 277 -19.21 -31.64 -3.11
N PHE A 278 -18.54 -30.54 -3.44
CA PHE A 278 -18.89 -29.23 -2.93
C PHE A 278 -20.19 -28.74 -3.58
N HIS A 279 -21.20 -28.44 -2.76
CA HIS A 279 -22.46 -27.87 -3.24
C HIS A 279 -22.36 -26.34 -3.29
N LEU A 280 -22.51 -25.77 -4.48
CA LEU A 280 -22.51 -24.32 -4.66
C LEU A 280 -23.73 -23.68 -3.98
N ASN A 281 -23.55 -22.43 -3.55
CA ASN A 281 -24.55 -21.67 -2.81
C ASN A 281 -24.42 -20.17 -3.11
N ASP A 282 -25.29 -19.36 -2.51
CA ASP A 282 -25.30 -17.92 -2.73
C ASP A 282 -24.05 -17.18 -2.19
N TYR A 283 -23.18 -17.83 -1.42
CA TYR A 283 -21.86 -17.33 -0.99
C TYR A 283 -20.73 -17.73 -1.95
N VAL A 284 -20.78 -18.93 -2.53
CA VAL A 284 -19.71 -19.51 -3.37
C VAL A 284 -20.28 -19.91 -4.72
N LEU A 285 -19.87 -19.18 -5.76
CA LEU A 285 -20.39 -19.32 -7.12
C LEU A 285 -19.68 -20.41 -7.92
N SER A 286 -18.42 -20.70 -7.63
CA SER A 286 -17.70 -21.83 -8.24
C SER A 286 -16.50 -22.26 -7.41
N THR A 287 -15.98 -23.46 -7.71
CA THR A 287 -14.80 -24.03 -7.07
C THR A 287 -13.89 -24.70 -8.09
N LYS A 288 -12.57 -24.65 -7.87
CA LYS A 288 -11.58 -25.27 -8.75
C LYS A 288 -10.49 -25.96 -7.93
N ALA A 289 -10.16 -27.20 -8.30
CA ALA A 289 -8.99 -27.88 -7.79
C ALA A 289 -7.76 -27.49 -8.62
N ASP A 290 -6.65 -27.15 -7.96
CA ASP A 290 -5.37 -26.87 -8.59
C ASP A 290 -4.26 -27.56 -7.79
N GLY A 291 -3.85 -28.75 -8.25
CA GLY A 291 -2.97 -29.62 -7.50
C GLY A 291 -3.50 -29.87 -6.08
N PRO A 292 -2.72 -29.59 -5.00
CA PRO A 292 -3.15 -29.81 -3.62
C PRO A 292 -4.03 -28.69 -3.04
N PHE A 293 -4.54 -27.77 -3.87
CA PHE A 293 -5.34 -26.62 -3.43
C PHE A 293 -6.78 -26.72 -3.92
N VAL A 294 -7.71 -26.26 -3.07
CA VAL A 294 -9.11 -26.01 -3.43
C VAL A 294 -9.32 -24.50 -3.45
N ASN A 295 -9.68 -23.96 -4.62
CA ASN A 295 -9.90 -22.54 -4.84
C ASN A 295 -11.40 -22.24 -4.90
N PHE A 296 -11.85 -21.20 -4.20
CA PHE A 296 -13.25 -20.79 -4.07
C PHE A 296 -13.46 -19.41 -4.69
N PHE A 297 -14.48 -19.30 -5.53
CA PHE A 297 -14.89 -18.05 -6.18
C PHE A 297 -16.19 -17.57 -5.54
N LEU A 298 -16.05 -16.59 -4.65
CA LEU A 298 -17.17 -16.01 -3.90
C LEU A 298 -18.13 -15.21 -4.78
N ASN A 299 -19.37 -15.08 -4.30
CA ASN A 299 -20.34 -14.12 -4.80
C ASN A 299 -19.97 -12.70 -4.32
N HIS A 300 -19.18 -11.99 -5.14
CA HIS A 300 -18.70 -10.65 -4.81
C HIS A 300 -19.82 -9.62 -4.72
N ILE A 301 -20.96 -9.81 -5.37
CA ILE A 301 -22.12 -8.91 -5.23
C ILE A 301 -22.71 -9.03 -3.83
N LYS A 302 -22.93 -10.27 -3.37
CA LYS A 302 -23.43 -10.52 -2.00
C LYS A 302 -22.42 -10.04 -0.94
N LEU A 303 -21.12 -10.20 -1.19
CA LEU A 303 -20.07 -9.67 -0.31
C LEU A 303 -20.07 -8.15 -0.30
N ALA A 304 -20.16 -7.52 -1.46
CA ALA A 304 -20.17 -6.06 -1.60
C ALA A 304 -21.36 -5.42 -0.89
N ASP A 305 -22.52 -6.07 -0.92
CA ASP A 305 -23.73 -5.55 -0.26
C ASP A 305 -23.52 -5.39 1.25
N SER A 306 -23.14 -6.45 1.96
CA SER A 306 -22.87 -6.35 3.40
C SER A 306 -21.64 -5.49 3.72
N LEU A 307 -20.59 -5.60 2.89
CA LEU A 307 -19.34 -4.87 3.06
C LEU A 307 -19.49 -3.35 2.92
N PHE A 308 -20.09 -2.89 1.83
CA PHE A 308 -20.15 -1.47 1.53
C PHE A 308 -21.10 -0.73 2.48
N HIS A 309 -22.22 -1.35 2.87
CA HIS A 309 -23.08 -0.81 3.93
C HIS A 309 -22.32 -0.70 5.26
N LYS A 310 -21.55 -1.73 5.62
CA LYS A 310 -20.74 -1.68 6.85
C LYS A 310 -19.69 -0.57 6.80
N ILE A 311 -19.02 -0.37 5.67
CA ILE A 311 -18.06 0.73 5.46
C ILE A 311 -18.78 2.08 5.50
N TYR A 312 -19.97 2.18 4.93
CA TYR A 312 -20.79 3.38 4.95
C TYR A 312 -21.18 3.82 6.37
N ASP A 313 -21.58 2.86 7.19
CA ASP A 313 -22.01 3.10 8.58
C ASP A 313 -20.83 3.40 9.51
N THR A 314 -19.69 2.75 9.29
CA THR A 314 -18.53 2.84 10.22
C THR A 314 -17.45 3.82 9.78
N LYS A 315 -17.33 4.11 8.48
CA LYS A 315 -16.39 5.07 7.88
C LYS A 315 -14.96 4.89 8.39
N GLU A 316 -14.42 5.87 9.10
CA GLU A 316 -13.07 5.83 9.67
C GLU A 316 -12.86 4.71 10.71
N LYS A 317 -13.95 4.13 11.23
CA LYS A 317 -13.92 2.97 12.12
C LYS A 317 -14.00 1.63 11.40
N TRP A 318 -14.17 1.62 10.07
CA TRP A 318 -14.10 0.38 9.29
C TRP A 318 -12.74 -0.30 9.51
N GLY A 319 -12.75 -1.61 9.73
CA GLY A 319 -11.55 -2.41 10.06
C GLY A 319 -11.21 -2.47 11.56
N CYS A 320 -11.85 -1.65 12.40
CA CYS A 320 -11.68 -1.74 13.85
C CYS A 320 -12.53 -2.86 14.46
N ASN A 321 -12.05 -3.44 15.56
CA ASN A 321 -12.76 -4.48 16.32
C ASN A 321 -12.61 -4.24 17.83
N LYS A 322 -13.22 -5.12 18.64
CA LYS A 322 -13.23 -5.03 20.11
C LYS A 322 -12.48 -6.19 20.80
N SER A 323 -11.58 -6.87 20.10
CA SER A 323 -10.88 -8.05 20.64
C SER A 323 -10.01 -7.74 21.87
N GLY A 324 -9.55 -6.49 21.98
CA GLY A 324 -8.77 -5.98 23.11
C GLY A 324 -9.59 -5.81 24.39
N GLY A 325 -10.92 -5.77 24.33
CA GLY A 325 -11.81 -5.72 25.49
C GLY A 325 -11.52 -4.57 26.46
N ASP A 326 -11.14 -3.40 25.93
CA ASP A 326 -10.77 -2.20 26.69
C ASP A 326 -9.64 -2.42 27.71
N LYS A 327 -8.85 -3.48 27.52
CA LYS A 327 -7.71 -3.77 28.39
C LYS A 327 -6.63 -2.71 28.22
N LYS A 328 -6.08 -2.25 29.35
CA LYS A 328 -5.05 -1.20 29.38
C LYS A 328 -3.70 -1.70 28.88
N VAL A 329 -3.12 -1.02 27.90
CA VAL A 329 -1.80 -1.33 27.35
C VAL A 329 -0.93 -0.08 27.31
N ILE A 330 0.30 -0.17 27.80
CA ILE A 330 1.28 0.91 27.69
C ILE A 330 2.17 0.66 26.48
N VAL A 331 2.41 1.69 25.68
CA VAL A 331 3.41 1.66 24.59
C VAL A 331 4.41 2.77 24.87
N GLU A 332 5.63 2.38 25.25
CA GLU A 332 6.74 3.29 25.48
C GLU A 332 7.61 3.40 24.23
N PHE A 333 7.76 4.59 23.68
CA PHE A 333 8.48 4.80 22.43
C PHE A 333 9.04 6.22 22.29
N SER A 334 9.88 6.40 21.26
CA SER A 334 10.71 7.57 21.01
C SER A 334 11.80 7.76 22.06
N SER A 335 11.41 8.07 23.30
CA SER A 335 12.26 8.18 24.50
C SER A 335 13.63 8.84 24.22
N PRO A 336 13.69 10.01 23.54
CA PRO A 336 14.95 10.66 23.22
C PRO A 336 15.60 11.23 24.47
N ASN A 337 16.88 11.53 24.34
CA ASN A 337 17.63 12.29 25.32
C ASN A 337 17.48 13.79 25.00
N ILE A 338 16.91 14.56 25.93
CA ILE A 338 16.56 15.97 25.66
C ILE A 338 17.79 16.89 25.48
N ALA A 339 18.99 16.41 25.86
CA ALA A 339 20.25 17.12 25.63
C ALA A 339 20.89 16.82 24.25
N LYS A 340 20.23 16.01 23.40
CA LYS A 340 20.72 15.67 22.06
C LYS A 340 19.66 15.97 21.00
N PRO A 341 20.05 16.49 19.83
CA PRO A 341 19.11 16.72 18.74
C PRO A 341 18.44 15.44 18.26
N PHE A 342 17.22 15.60 17.77
CA PHE A 342 16.44 14.51 17.23
C PHE A 342 16.93 14.14 15.82
N HIS A 343 17.76 13.11 15.71
CA HIS A 343 18.21 12.56 14.42
C HIS A 343 17.34 11.40 13.92
N ALA A 344 17.50 10.98 12.65
CA ALA A 344 16.71 9.90 12.04
C ALA A 344 16.74 8.54 12.78
N GLY A 345 17.75 8.26 13.61
CA GLY A 345 17.71 7.10 14.52
C GLY A 345 16.51 7.09 15.50
N HIS A 346 16.10 8.25 16.02
CA HIS A 346 14.96 8.37 16.95
C HIS A 346 13.62 8.29 16.21
N LEU A 347 13.60 8.61 14.91
CA LEU A 347 12.41 8.51 14.07
C LEU A 347 11.85 7.09 14.06
N ARG A 348 12.70 6.06 13.98
CA ARG A 348 12.26 4.65 13.92
C ARG A 348 11.42 4.25 15.13
N SER A 349 11.95 4.46 16.34
CA SER A 349 11.19 4.17 17.58
C SER A 349 9.87 4.94 17.58
N THR A 350 9.89 6.18 17.11
CA THR A 350 8.75 7.09 17.07
C THR A 350 7.61 6.58 16.20
N ILE A 351 7.88 6.27 14.94
CA ILE A 351 6.86 5.83 13.99
C ILE A 351 6.40 4.40 14.24
N ILE A 352 7.30 3.50 14.65
CA ILE A 352 6.97 2.12 14.99
C ILE A 352 6.08 2.11 16.24
N GLY A 353 6.42 2.87 17.27
CA GLY A 353 5.64 2.90 18.51
C GLY A 353 4.26 3.50 18.33
N SER A 354 4.14 4.59 17.56
CA SER A 354 2.83 5.14 17.23
C SER A 354 2.00 4.17 16.39
N PHE A 355 2.60 3.47 15.42
CA PHE A 355 1.92 2.40 14.67
C PHE A 355 1.40 1.28 15.59
N VAL A 356 2.24 0.79 16.53
CA VAL A 356 1.84 -0.23 17.49
C VAL A 356 0.64 0.24 18.32
N ARG A 357 0.68 1.48 18.81
CA ARG A 357 -0.45 2.10 19.52
C ARG A 357 -1.72 2.15 18.65
N ASN A 358 -1.63 2.61 17.41
CA ASN A 358 -2.76 2.71 16.50
C ASN A 358 -3.39 1.34 16.20
N ILE A 359 -2.56 0.32 15.98
CA ILE A 359 -3.02 -1.06 15.76
C ILE A 359 -3.73 -1.61 17.00
N LEU A 360 -3.20 -1.37 18.19
CA LEU A 360 -3.85 -1.77 19.44
C LEU A 360 -5.20 -1.05 19.63
N GLN A 361 -5.26 0.26 19.40
CA GLN A 361 -6.52 1.02 19.48
C GLN A 361 -7.55 0.52 18.46
N ALA A 362 -7.13 0.23 17.23
CA ALA A 362 -8.00 -0.34 16.20
C ALA A 362 -8.55 -1.73 16.58
N ASN A 363 -7.85 -2.47 17.45
CA ASN A 363 -8.32 -3.74 17.99
C ASN A 363 -9.06 -3.61 19.33
N GLY A 364 -9.33 -2.38 19.81
CA GLY A 364 -10.15 -2.13 20.99
C GLY A 364 -9.42 -2.23 22.34
N TYR A 365 -8.11 -1.96 22.35
CA TYR A 365 -7.35 -1.79 23.59
C TYR A 365 -7.37 -0.33 24.07
N ASP A 366 -7.41 -0.11 25.40
CA ASP A 366 -7.17 1.20 26.01
C ASP A 366 -5.66 1.46 26.05
N THR A 367 -5.14 2.28 25.15
CA THR A 367 -3.69 2.49 25.04
C THR A 367 -3.23 3.77 25.73
N LEU A 368 -2.11 3.67 26.43
CA LEU A 368 -1.36 4.80 26.97
C LEU A 368 -0.01 4.88 26.26
N SER A 369 0.18 5.94 25.49
CA SER A 369 1.45 6.29 24.86
C SER A 369 2.34 7.05 25.83
N MET A 370 3.54 6.51 26.07
CA MET A 370 4.50 7.07 27.00
C MET A 370 5.79 7.44 26.28
N ASN A 371 6.24 8.67 26.47
CA ASN A 371 7.58 9.09 26.11
C ASN A 371 8.44 9.09 27.37
N TYR A 372 9.43 8.20 27.48
CA TYR A 372 10.29 8.10 28.66
C TYR A 372 11.62 8.80 28.39
N LEU A 373 11.65 10.11 28.65
CA LEU A 373 12.76 10.97 28.27
C LEU A 373 14.05 10.64 29.04
N GLY A 374 15.17 10.65 28.32
CA GLY A 374 16.50 10.62 28.91
C GLY A 374 16.87 11.98 29.50
N ASP A 375 16.17 12.38 30.57
CA ASP A 375 16.20 13.71 31.18
C ASP A 375 16.99 13.78 32.50
N TRP A 376 17.76 12.74 32.82
CA TRP A 376 18.59 12.69 34.03
C TRP A 376 20.04 12.24 33.72
N GLY A 377 21.00 12.63 34.57
CA GLY A 377 22.41 12.21 34.47
C GLY A 377 23.43 13.35 34.26
N LYS A 378 24.73 12.99 34.30
CA LYS A 378 25.89 13.92 34.20
C LYS A 378 25.81 14.90 33.01
N GLN A 379 25.19 14.49 31.90
CA GLN A 379 24.99 15.34 30.73
C GLN A 379 24.21 16.63 31.04
N TYR A 380 23.31 16.62 32.02
CA TYR A 380 22.61 17.84 32.48
C TYR A 380 23.50 18.72 33.32
N GLY A 381 24.33 18.14 34.19
CA GLY A 381 25.35 18.92 34.89
C GLY A 381 26.28 19.63 33.91
N LEU A 382 26.66 18.95 32.82
CA LEU A 382 27.47 19.55 31.76
C LEU A 382 26.70 20.64 31.00
N LEU A 383 25.43 20.41 30.68
CA LEU A 383 24.58 21.38 30.00
C LEU A 383 24.32 22.62 30.85
N ALA A 384 24.12 22.47 32.16
CA ALA A 384 23.90 23.57 33.09
C ALA A 384 25.16 24.43 33.25
N VAL A 385 26.32 23.81 33.49
CA VAL A 385 27.62 24.51 33.52
C VAL A 385 27.89 25.19 32.17
N GLY A 386 27.58 24.52 31.06
CA GLY A 386 27.67 25.09 29.73
C GLY A 386 26.77 26.30 29.53
N PHE A 387 25.55 26.26 30.05
CA PHE A 387 24.58 27.34 29.91
C PHE A 387 24.98 28.57 30.75
N GLU A 388 25.62 28.38 31.90
CA GLU A 388 26.20 29.50 32.65
C GLU A 388 27.30 30.24 31.87
N ARG A 389 28.06 29.51 31.02
CA ARG A 389 29.17 30.07 30.23
C ARG A 389 28.75 30.63 28.86
N TYR A 390 27.84 29.92 28.19
CA TYR A 390 27.51 30.14 26.78
C TYR A 390 26.00 30.31 26.53
N GLY A 391 25.19 30.18 27.57
CA GLY A 391 23.75 30.28 27.49
C GLY A 391 23.28 31.69 27.16
N SER A 392 22.10 31.76 26.56
CA SER A 392 21.41 33.00 26.22
C SER A 392 19.93 32.72 26.40
N GLU A 393 19.29 33.51 27.25
CA GLU A 393 17.86 33.34 27.54
C GLU A 393 16.99 33.65 26.32
N GLU A 394 17.39 34.63 25.52
CA GLU A 394 16.73 35.00 24.27
C GLU A 394 16.73 33.83 23.28
N LYS A 395 17.90 33.23 23.03
CA LYS A 395 18.04 32.07 22.12
C LYS A 395 17.34 30.83 22.64
N LEU A 396 17.35 30.63 23.96
CA LEU A 396 16.63 29.52 24.60
C LEU A 396 15.12 29.61 24.36
N LEU A 397 14.55 30.82 24.34
CA LEU A 397 13.13 31.01 24.06
C LEU A 397 12.78 30.88 22.57
N GLU A 398 13.68 31.27 21.67
CA GLU A 398 13.51 31.12 20.22
C GLU A 398 13.51 29.65 19.79
N ASP A 399 14.58 28.93 20.14
CA ASP A 399 14.75 27.52 19.81
C ASP A 399 15.53 26.79 20.91
N PRO A 400 14.82 26.25 21.92
CA PRO A 400 15.44 25.57 23.05
C PRO A 400 16.34 24.40 22.64
N ILE A 401 15.90 23.57 21.69
CA ILE A 401 16.63 22.35 21.31
C ILE A 401 17.93 22.73 20.63
N LYS A 402 17.88 23.64 19.65
CA LYS A 402 19.07 24.07 18.92
C LYS A 402 20.06 24.81 19.82
N HIS A 403 19.58 25.75 20.63
CA HIS A 403 20.47 26.52 21.51
C HIS A 403 21.09 25.64 22.60
N LEU A 404 20.32 24.75 23.23
CA LEU A 404 20.87 23.79 24.20
C LEU A 404 21.89 22.84 23.54
N PHE A 405 21.68 22.45 22.28
CA PHE A 405 22.67 21.67 21.55
C PHE A 405 23.95 22.46 21.27
N ASP A 406 23.85 23.72 20.85
CA ASP A 406 25.01 24.58 20.62
C ASP A 406 25.83 24.76 21.91
N VAL A 407 25.15 24.98 23.03
CA VAL A 407 25.76 25.03 24.37
C VAL A 407 26.43 23.70 24.70
N TYR A 408 25.74 22.57 24.49
CA TYR A 408 26.27 21.22 24.72
C TYR A 408 27.54 20.96 23.91
N VAL A 409 27.56 21.32 22.62
CA VAL A 409 28.73 21.13 21.77
C VAL A 409 29.92 21.94 22.30
N ARG A 410 29.72 23.22 22.62
CA ARG A 410 30.79 24.09 23.13
C ARG A 410 31.37 23.58 24.44
N ILE A 411 30.52 23.25 25.42
CA ILE A 411 31.01 22.77 26.72
C ILE A 411 31.69 21.39 26.63
N ASN A 412 31.34 20.56 25.64
CA ASN A 412 32.06 19.32 25.38
C ASN A 412 33.44 19.54 24.75
N VAL A 413 33.67 20.66 24.06
CA VAL A 413 35.01 21.06 23.61
C VAL A 413 35.83 21.46 24.83
N ASP A 414 35.30 22.34 25.68
CA ASP A 414 35.97 22.73 26.93
C ASP A 414 36.32 21.52 27.80
N ALA A 415 35.40 20.57 27.96
CA ALA A 415 35.62 19.38 28.79
C ALA A 415 36.68 18.42 28.23
N LYS A 416 36.99 18.48 26.94
CA LYS A 416 38.12 17.73 26.36
C LYS A 416 39.45 18.42 26.63
N GLU A 417 39.44 19.74 26.73
CA GLU A 417 40.64 20.56 26.92
C GLU A 417 40.94 20.79 28.41
N ASN A 418 39.93 20.73 29.27
CA ASN A 418 40.02 20.97 30.70
C ASN A 418 39.16 19.98 31.50
N GLU A 419 39.84 19.09 32.23
CA GLU A 419 39.20 18.04 33.03
C GLU A 419 38.37 18.59 34.21
N ALA A 420 38.67 19.81 34.69
CA ALA A 420 37.90 20.47 35.76
C ALA A 420 36.43 20.69 35.39
N VAL A 421 36.12 20.85 34.10
CA VAL A 421 34.73 20.97 33.63
C VAL A 421 33.93 19.69 33.90
N HIS A 422 34.58 18.52 33.87
CA HIS A 422 33.93 17.28 34.25
C HIS A 422 33.65 17.18 35.75
N ASP A 423 34.48 17.80 36.59
CA ASP A 423 34.25 17.91 38.03
C ASP A 423 33.10 18.87 38.34
N GLU A 424 33.06 20.03 37.70
CA GLU A 424 31.94 20.98 37.82
C GLU A 424 30.61 20.32 37.41
N ALA A 425 30.59 19.61 36.27
CA ALA A 425 29.40 18.90 35.82
C ALA A 425 28.96 17.79 36.78
N ARG A 426 29.92 17.06 37.38
CA ARG A 426 29.61 16.04 38.41
C ARG A 426 29.04 16.68 39.67
N ALA A 427 29.65 17.78 40.13
CA ALA A 427 29.19 18.52 41.30
C ALA A 427 27.79 19.10 41.09
N TYR A 428 27.51 19.65 39.91
CA TYR A 428 26.17 20.15 39.56
C TYR A 428 25.13 19.03 39.56
N PHE A 429 25.44 17.89 38.93
CA PHE A 429 24.52 16.76 38.91
C PHE A 429 24.26 16.22 40.33
N LYS A 430 25.28 16.17 41.19
CA LYS A 430 25.12 15.79 42.60
C LYS A 430 24.14 16.71 43.34
N LYS A 431 24.22 18.04 43.11
CA LYS A 431 23.25 19.00 43.66
C LYS A 431 21.81 18.69 43.23
N MET A 432 21.61 18.29 41.97
CA MET A 432 20.29 17.88 41.48
C MET A 432 19.78 16.64 42.21
N GLU A 433 20.64 15.63 42.45
CA GLU A 433 20.28 14.42 43.20
C GLU A 433 20.00 14.71 44.68
N GLU A 434 20.69 15.67 45.27
CA GLU A 434 20.47 16.14 46.65
C GLU A 434 19.26 17.07 46.79
N GLY A 435 18.56 17.39 45.70
CA GLY A 435 17.33 18.18 45.71
C GLY A 435 17.52 19.70 45.75
N ASP A 436 18.68 20.21 45.33
CA ASP A 436 18.96 21.65 45.28
C ASP A 436 17.96 22.40 44.38
N GLU A 437 17.19 23.32 44.96
CA GLU A 437 16.11 24.01 44.26
C GLU A 437 16.59 24.84 43.06
N ALA A 438 17.77 25.45 43.15
CA ALA A 438 18.30 26.29 42.07
C ALA A 438 18.73 25.44 40.86
N ALA A 439 19.44 24.33 41.13
CA ALA A 439 19.84 23.37 40.10
C ALA A 439 18.62 22.71 39.44
N LEU A 440 17.65 22.28 40.24
CA LEU A 440 16.41 21.68 39.74
C LEU A 440 15.56 22.67 38.93
N LYS A 441 15.56 23.96 39.29
CA LYS A 441 14.81 24.99 38.54
C LYS A 441 15.35 25.17 37.12
N ILE A 442 16.68 25.18 36.95
CA ILE A 442 17.31 25.28 35.62
C ILE A 442 17.01 24.02 34.80
N TRP A 443 17.19 22.84 35.41
CA TRP A 443 16.86 21.58 34.77
C TRP A 443 15.39 21.50 34.32
N THR A 444 14.46 21.87 35.21
CA THR A 444 13.01 21.88 34.92
C THR A 444 12.71 22.81 33.74
N ARG A 445 13.34 23.99 33.69
CA ARG A 445 13.22 24.93 32.57
C ARG A 445 13.65 24.29 31.25
N PHE A 446 14.82 23.64 31.21
CA PHE A 446 15.29 22.96 30.00
C PHE A 446 14.36 21.83 29.57
N ARG A 447 13.89 21.04 30.54
CA ARG A 447 12.97 19.93 30.30
C ARG A 447 11.64 20.41 29.71
N ASP A 448 11.01 21.39 30.35
CA ASP A 448 9.67 21.85 29.95
C ASP A 448 9.70 22.51 28.57
N LEU A 449 10.72 23.33 28.29
CA LEU A 449 10.89 23.96 26.97
C LEU A 449 11.17 22.92 25.87
N SER A 450 12.00 21.91 26.15
CA SER A 450 12.23 20.79 25.21
C SER A 450 10.96 19.98 24.96
N ILE A 451 10.13 19.73 25.97
CA ILE A 451 8.84 19.02 25.80
C ILE A 451 7.90 19.80 24.88
N VAL A 452 7.84 21.13 25.00
CA VAL A 452 7.03 21.98 24.10
C VAL A 452 7.47 21.78 22.65
N LYS A 453 8.77 21.89 22.35
CA LYS A 453 9.29 21.68 20.99
C LYS A 453 9.08 20.25 20.48
N TYR A 454 9.25 19.24 21.34
CA TYR A 454 8.96 17.86 20.97
C TYR A 454 7.50 17.64 20.61
N LYS A 455 6.55 18.28 21.32
CA LYS A 455 5.13 18.20 20.96
C LYS A 455 4.88 18.69 19.55
N ASP A 456 5.52 19.78 19.12
CA ASP A 456 5.39 20.29 17.75
C ASP A 456 5.92 19.30 16.71
N ILE A 457 7.11 18.72 16.95
CA ILE A 457 7.71 17.72 16.05
C ILE A 457 6.86 16.45 15.97
N TYR A 458 6.37 15.96 17.10
CA TYR A 458 5.51 14.77 17.12
C TYR A 458 4.15 15.07 16.47
N ALA A 459 3.56 16.23 16.71
CA ALA A 459 2.30 16.64 16.08
C ALA A 459 2.43 16.71 14.56
N ARG A 460 3.56 17.22 14.03
CA ARG A 460 3.86 17.19 12.60
C ARG A 460 3.86 15.76 12.05
N LEU A 461 4.31 14.77 12.82
CA LEU A 461 4.24 13.35 12.47
C LEU A 461 2.87 12.69 12.77
N ASN A 462 1.83 13.45 13.11
CA ASN A 462 0.53 12.95 13.58
C ASN A 462 0.62 12.07 14.84
N ILE A 463 1.53 12.41 15.75
CA ILE A 463 1.77 11.68 17.00
C ILE A 463 1.51 12.60 18.19
N ALA A 464 0.76 12.09 19.16
CA ALA A 464 0.55 12.74 20.44
C ALA A 464 0.78 11.71 21.56
N PHE A 465 1.54 12.11 22.57
CA PHE A 465 1.79 11.29 23.76
C PHE A 465 0.78 11.64 24.85
N ASP A 466 0.31 10.60 25.55
CA ASP A 466 -0.56 10.75 26.71
C ASP A 466 0.26 11.20 27.94
N VAL A 467 1.51 10.72 28.05
CA VAL A 467 2.41 11.05 29.16
C VAL A 467 3.84 11.28 28.69
N TYR A 468 4.42 12.43 29.08
CA TYR A 468 5.85 12.71 29.02
C TYR A 468 6.49 12.39 30.36
N SER A 469 6.98 11.16 30.50
CA SER A 469 7.74 10.68 31.65
C SER A 469 9.24 10.89 31.41
N GLY A 470 10.08 10.44 32.33
CA GLY A 470 11.53 10.48 32.16
C GLY A 470 12.27 9.79 33.29
N GLU A 471 13.55 9.58 33.08
CA GLU A 471 14.46 9.03 34.10
C GLU A 471 14.38 9.81 35.43
N SER A 472 14.19 11.13 35.34
CA SER A 472 14.02 12.04 36.46
C SER A 472 12.79 11.79 37.32
N GLN A 473 11.76 11.14 36.76
CA GLN A 473 10.48 10.92 37.43
C GLN A 473 10.46 9.64 38.25
N VAL A 474 11.52 8.82 38.17
CA VAL A 474 11.69 7.65 39.03
C VAL A 474 12.15 8.13 40.39
N THR A 475 11.28 7.99 41.39
CA THR A 475 11.47 8.57 42.73
C THR A 475 12.18 7.58 43.66
N ASP A 476 11.47 7.03 44.64
CA ASP A 476 11.95 6.00 45.57
C ASP A 476 12.08 4.61 44.90
N GLY A 477 11.64 4.46 43.64
CA GLY A 477 11.65 3.20 42.91
C GLY A 477 13.04 2.56 42.82
N MET A 478 14.11 3.35 42.78
CA MET A 478 15.49 2.84 42.74
C MET A 478 15.92 2.21 44.07
N GLU A 479 15.63 2.87 45.20
CA GLU A 479 15.91 2.35 46.54
C GLU A 479 15.08 1.09 46.81
N ARG A 480 13.79 1.13 46.43
CA ARG A 480 12.88 -0.02 46.51
C ARG A 480 13.42 -1.20 45.69
N ALA A 481 13.87 -0.96 44.46
CA ALA A 481 14.44 -1.99 43.60
C ALA A 481 15.68 -2.64 44.25
N LEU A 482 16.62 -1.85 44.77
CA LEU A 482 17.81 -2.38 45.46
C LEU A 482 17.45 -3.21 46.69
N LYS A 483 16.51 -2.71 47.51
CA LYS A 483 16.04 -3.43 48.70
C LYS A 483 15.44 -4.79 48.33
N MET A 484 14.56 -4.83 47.32
CA MET A 484 13.96 -6.08 46.86
C MET A 484 15.00 -7.06 46.31
N LEU A 485 16.00 -6.57 45.57
CA LEU A 485 17.10 -7.37 45.04
C LEU A 485 17.93 -8.01 46.17
N HIS A 486 18.19 -7.27 47.25
CA HIS A 486 18.83 -7.79 48.46
C HIS A 486 17.96 -8.85 49.17
N GLU A 487 16.69 -8.54 49.43
CA GLU A 487 15.76 -9.45 50.13
C GLU A 487 15.54 -10.77 49.38
N LYS A 488 15.63 -10.75 48.05
CA LYS A 488 15.55 -11.95 47.19
C LYS A 488 16.89 -12.66 46.99
N ASN A 489 17.98 -12.21 47.63
CA ASN A 489 19.33 -12.75 47.50
C ASN A 489 19.80 -12.85 46.02
N LEU A 490 19.48 -11.83 45.22
CA LEU A 490 19.88 -11.79 43.80
C LEU A 490 21.20 -11.05 43.56
N LEU A 491 21.66 -10.27 44.55
CA LEU A 491 22.88 -9.48 44.46
C LEU A 491 24.08 -10.26 44.97
N THR A 492 25.15 -10.23 44.18
CA THR A 492 26.47 -10.74 44.54
C THR A 492 27.48 -9.59 44.46
N GLU A 493 28.39 -9.51 45.42
CA GLU A 493 29.50 -8.57 45.34
C GLU A 493 30.61 -9.13 44.45
N SER A 494 31.08 -8.34 43.49
CA SER A 494 32.17 -8.70 42.59
C SER A 494 33.06 -7.49 42.36
N ASP A 495 34.33 -7.60 42.76
CA ASP A 495 35.30 -6.52 42.75
C ASP A 495 34.82 -5.24 43.45
N GLY A 496 33.94 -5.33 44.45
CA GLY A 496 33.34 -4.17 45.13
C GLY A 496 32.14 -3.53 44.40
N ALA A 497 31.72 -4.06 43.26
CA ALA A 497 30.46 -3.69 42.60
C ALA A 497 29.36 -4.70 42.96
N LEU A 498 28.10 -4.26 42.97
CA LEU A 498 26.95 -5.16 43.11
C LEU A 498 26.47 -5.61 41.73
N ILE A 499 26.40 -6.93 41.56
CA ILE A 499 26.03 -7.58 40.29
C ILE A 499 24.90 -8.58 40.50
N ILE A 500 24.20 -8.89 39.41
CA ILE A 500 23.28 -10.03 39.30
C ILE A 500 23.85 -10.98 38.25
N ASP A 501 24.13 -12.22 38.66
CA ASP A 501 24.59 -13.25 37.74
C ASP A 501 23.41 -13.94 37.04
N LEU A 502 23.22 -13.63 35.76
CA LEU A 502 22.20 -14.21 34.90
C LEU A 502 22.80 -15.22 33.90
N THR A 503 24.01 -15.71 34.14
CA THR A 503 24.71 -16.67 33.27
C THR A 503 23.91 -17.97 33.10
N LYS A 504 23.22 -18.42 34.16
CA LYS A 504 22.27 -19.55 34.11
C LYS A 504 21.18 -19.38 33.04
N TYR A 505 20.82 -18.14 32.73
CA TYR A 505 19.81 -17.78 31.73
C TYR A 505 20.41 -17.35 30.39
N LYS A 506 21.73 -17.49 30.20
CA LYS A 506 22.48 -17.04 29.02
C LYS A 506 22.41 -15.53 28.79
N LEU A 507 22.31 -14.75 29.88
CA LEU A 507 22.25 -13.28 29.83
C LEU A 507 23.48 -12.60 30.46
N GLY A 508 24.48 -13.38 30.87
CA GLY A 508 25.73 -12.88 31.45
C GLY A 508 25.54 -12.17 32.79
N ILE A 509 26.48 -11.29 33.13
CA ILE A 509 26.49 -10.53 34.37
C ILE A 509 25.86 -9.15 34.14
N CYS A 510 24.92 -8.78 34.99
CA CYS A 510 24.31 -7.45 34.99
C CYS A 510 24.85 -6.65 36.19
N VAL A 511 25.51 -5.52 35.93
CA VAL A 511 26.00 -4.64 37.00
C VAL A 511 24.86 -3.72 37.44
N VAL A 512 24.57 -3.69 38.73
CA VAL A 512 23.46 -2.93 39.33
C VAL A 512 23.98 -1.66 40.01
N GLN A 513 25.13 -1.77 40.69
CA GLN A 513 25.78 -0.67 41.39
C GLN A 513 27.30 -0.76 41.21
N LYS A 514 27.96 0.38 40.97
CA LYS A 514 29.42 0.46 40.88
C LYS A 514 30.06 0.47 42.27
N LYS A 515 31.40 0.33 42.30
CA LYS A 515 32.21 0.41 43.54
C LYS A 515 32.05 1.71 44.31
N ASP A 516 31.73 2.81 43.63
CA ASP A 516 31.51 4.13 44.21
C ASP A 516 30.10 4.31 44.81
N GLY A 517 29.27 3.26 44.80
CA GLY A 517 27.89 3.31 45.28
C GLY A 517 26.88 3.83 44.25
N THR A 518 27.33 4.25 43.06
CA THR A 518 26.42 4.80 42.02
C THR A 518 25.61 3.67 41.38
N THR A 519 24.29 3.82 41.41
CA THR A 519 23.35 2.92 40.72
C THR A 519 23.37 3.12 39.21
N LEU A 520 23.10 2.05 38.46
CA LEU A 520 23.07 2.07 37.00
C LEU A 520 21.64 2.12 36.43
N TYR A 521 21.54 2.28 35.11
CA TYR A 521 20.27 2.35 34.37
C TYR A 521 19.34 1.17 34.67
N ILE A 522 19.88 -0.05 34.85
CA ILE A 522 19.08 -1.23 35.16
C ILE A 522 18.27 -1.05 36.46
N THR A 523 18.85 -0.44 37.49
CA THR A 523 18.17 -0.19 38.78
C THR A 523 17.03 0.80 38.60
N ARG A 524 17.25 1.84 37.78
CA ARG A 524 16.24 2.83 37.43
C ARG A 524 15.09 2.21 36.66
N ASP A 525 15.39 1.37 35.67
CA ASP A 525 14.36 0.72 34.85
C ASP A 525 13.55 -0.31 35.62
N ILE A 526 14.14 -0.99 36.61
CA ILE A 526 13.37 -1.82 37.56
C ILE A 526 12.39 -0.92 38.32
N GLY A 527 12.87 0.16 38.93
CA GLY A 527 12.03 1.13 39.65
C GLY A 527 10.91 1.70 38.78
N ALA A 528 11.23 2.13 37.56
CA ALA A 528 10.26 2.64 36.61
C ALA A 528 9.19 1.59 36.25
N ALA A 529 9.60 0.33 36.00
CA ALA A 529 8.66 -0.74 35.70
C ALA A 529 7.70 -1.02 36.86
N LEU A 530 8.19 -0.99 38.10
CA LEU A 530 7.37 -1.11 39.31
C LEU A 530 6.33 0.01 39.38
N GLU A 531 6.79 1.28 39.34
CA GLU A 531 5.93 2.46 39.46
C GLU A 531 4.87 2.50 38.35
N ARG A 532 5.22 2.10 37.12
CA ARG A 532 4.27 2.02 36.00
C ARG A 532 3.20 0.96 36.24
N TYR A 533 3.57 -0.21 36.76
CA TYR A 533 2.59 -1.25 37.05
C TYR A 533 1.68 -0.84 38.21
N GLU A 534 2.24 -0.28 39.29
CA GLU A 534 1.48 0.22 40.44
C GLU A 534 0.50 1.33 40.03
N LYS A 535 0.92 2.25 39.15
CA LYS A 535 0.10 3.38 38.71
C LYS A 535 -0.99 2.99 37.72
N TYR A 536 -0.71 2.08 36.79
CA TYR A 536 -1.60 1.82 35.66
C TYR A 536 -2.23 0.44 35.65
N GLY A 537 -1.69 -0.56 36.36
CA GLY A 537 -2.22 -1.92 36.38
C GLY A 537 -2.37 -2.53 34.98
N PHE A 538 -1.40 -2.30 34.10
CA PHE A 538 -1.52 -2.63 32.68
C PHE A 538 -1.67 -4.15 32.42
N GLU A 539 -2.42 -4.49 31.37
CA GLU A 539 -2.49 -5.85 30.85
C GLU A 539 -1.25 -6.21 30.05
N HIS A 540 -0.68 -5.24 29.34
CA HIS A 540 0.57 -5.42 28.61
C HIS A 540 1.35 -4.10 28.53
N MET A 541 2.67 -4.18 28.49
CA MET A 541 3.53 -3.02 28.22
C MET A 541 4.55 -3.36 27.13
N TYR A 542 4.55 -2.55 26.07
CA TYR A 542 5.47 -2.67 24.95
C TYR A 542 6.57 -1.61 25.04
N TYR A 543 7.81 -2.07 25.05
CA TYR A 543 9.02 -1.25 24.96
C TYR A 543 9.50 -1.22 23.51
N ILE A 544 9.45 -0.06 22.86
CA ILE A 544 9.86 0.13 21.47
C ILE A 544 11.29 0.68 21.43
N VAL A 545 12.27 -0.19 21.60
CA VAL A 545 13.69 0.18 21.79
C VAL A 545 14.56 -0.50 20.72
N ALA A 546 15.58 0.20 20.22
CA ALA A 546 16.48 -0.33 19.21
C ALA A 546 17.14 -1.66 19.61
N SER A 547 17.48 -2.50 18.63
CA SER A 547 18.06 -3.84 18.86
C SER A 547 19.42 -3.82 19.56
N GLN A 548 20.10 -2.67 19.57
CA GLN A 548 21.32 -2.46 20.38
C GLN A 548 21.09 -2.64 21.89
N GLN A 549 19.84 -2.52 22.36
CA GLN A 549 19.46 -2.69 23.77
C GLN A 549 18.80 -4.05 24.06
N ASP A 550 18.86 -5.00 23.12
CA ASP A 550 18.28 -6.34 23.30
C ASP A 550 18.77 -7.03 24.58
N LEU A 551 20.07 -6.94 24.89
CA LEU A 551 20.62 -7.57 26.09
C LEU A 551 20.09 -6.92 27.36
N HIS A 552 20.07 -5.59 27.42
CA HIS A 552 19.60 -4.81 28.56
C HIS A 552 18.14 -5.14 28.91
N LEU A 553 17.23 -5.10 27.93
CA LEU A 553 15.82 -5.40 28.21
C LEU A 553 15.57 -6.88 28.53
N LYS A 554 16.33 -7.81 27.94
CA LYS A 554 16.27 -9.22 28.36
C LYS A 554 16.72 -9.41 29.81
N GLN A 555 17.78 -8.72 30.23
CA GLN A 555 18.23 -8.72 31.62
C GLN A 555 17.15 -8.11 32.53
N LEU A 556 16.61 -6.94 32.19
CA LEU A 556 15.54 -6.29 32.95
C LEU A 556 14.34 -7.21 33.17
N PHE A 557 13.77 -7.77 32.10
CA PHE A 557 12.59 -8.62 32.19
C PHE A 557 12.87 -9.89 33.00
N LYS A 558 14.08 -10.45 32.87
CA LYS A 558 14.47 -11.61 33.67
C LYS A 558 14.64 -11.25 35.15
N ILE A 559 15.17 -10.08 35.46
CA ILE A 559 15.29 -9.60 36.84
C ILE A 559 13.89 -9.39 37.45
N LEU A 560 12.94 -8.81 36.72
CA LEU A 560 11.54 -8.66 37.17
C LEU A 560 10.89 -10.02 37.45
N GLU A 561 11.14 -11.03 36.61
CA GLU A 561 10.67 -12.41 36.83
C GLU A 561 11.29 -13.01 38.11
N LEU A 562 12.60 -12.84 38.33
CA LEU A 562 13.30 -13.36 39.52
C LEU A 562 12.90 -12.66 40.81
N LEU A 563 12.50 -11.39 40.74
CA LEU A 563 11.90 -10.66 41.86
C LEU A 563 10.50 -11.19 42.23
N GLY A 564 9.89 -12.03 41.36
CA GLY A 564 8.62 -12.70 41.61
C GLY A 564 7.41 -11.93 41.07
N PHE A 565 7.60 -10.98 40.16
CA PHE A 565 6.49 -10.24 39.58
C PHE A 565 5.77 -11.05 38.50
N GLU A 566 4.53 -11.46 38.76
CA GLU A 566 3.73 -12.22 37.79
C GLU A 566 3.47 -11.45 36.50
N TRP A 567 3.43 -10.11 36.56
CA TRP A 567 3.26 -9.23 35.41
C TRP A 567 4.54 -9.06 34.58
N ALA A 568 5.69 -9.61 35.00
CA ALA A 568 6.89 -9.63 34.16
C ALA A 568 6.70 -10.40 32.83
N LYS A 569 5.71 -11.30 32.75
CA LYS A 569 5.30 -11.95 31.48
C LYS A 569 4.49 -11.04 30.55
N LYS A 570 4.01 -9.90 31.06
CA LYS A 570 3.18 -8.90 30.37
C LYS A 570 4.02 -7.76 29.79
N VAL A 571 5.34 -7.77 29.95
CA VAL A 571 6.23 -6.79 29.30
C VAL A 571 6.86 -7.40 28.05
N THR A 572 6.98 -6.62 26.98
CA THR A 572 7.55 -7.10 25.71
C THR A 572 8.42 -6.05 25.07
N HIS A 573 9.57 -6.49 24.57
CA HIS A 573 10.47 -5.66 23.77
C HIS A 573 10.15 -5.85 22.29
N LEU A 574 9.68 -4.79 21.64
CA LEU A 574 9.55 -4.74 20.19
C LEU A 574 10.76 -3.99 19.62
N ASN A 575 11.78 -4.75 19.26
CA ASN A 575 13.02 -4.18 18.76
C ASN A 575 12.95 -3.78 17.28
N PHE A 576 13.90 -2.95 16.85
CA PHE A 576 14.08 -2.53 15.46
C PHE A 576 15.57 -2.33 15.13
N GLY A 577 15.93 -2.40 13.85
CA GLY A 577 17.30 -2.24 13.36
C GLY A 577 17.76 -0.78 13.35
N MET A 578 19.04 -0.54 13.07
CA MET A 578 19.63 0.79 13.05
C MET A 578 19.51 1.46 11.68
N VAL A 579 19.52 2.80 11.69
CA VAL A 579 19.74 3.61 10.49
C VAL A 579 21.24 3.87 10.35
N GLY A 580 21.84 3.36 9.28
CA GLY A 580 23.25 3.56 8.94
C GLY A 580 23.50 4.88 8.18
N GLY A 581 24.77 5.19 7.93
CA GLY A 581 25.20 6.40 7.20
C GLY A 581 25.38 7.67 8.05
N MET A 582 24.86 7.72 9.28
CA MET A 582 24.95 8.90 10.14
C MET A 582 26.02 8.76 11.23
N SER A 583 26.84 9.80 11.42
CA SER A 583 27.81 9.87 12.51
C SER A 583 28.05 11.29 13.00
N THR A 584 27.80 11.53 14.29
CA THR A 584 28.12 12.81 14.95
C THR A 584 29.61 13.13 14.87
N ARG A 585 30.48 12.11 14.96
CA ARG A 585 31.95 12.30 14.91
C ARG A 585 32.47 12.65 13.51
N LYS A 586 31.75 12.25 12.46
CA LYS A 586 32.10 12.55 11.06
C LYS A 586 31.32 13.75 10.49
N GLY A 587 30.44 14.36 11.27
CA GLY A 587 29.58 15.47 10.81
C GLY A 587 28.49 15.06 9.81
N THR A 588 28.21 13.77 9.64
CA THR A 588 27.20 13.25 8.70
C THR A 588 25.84 12.98 9.35
N VAL A 589 25.60 13.52 10.55
CA VAL A 589 24.29 13.43 11.20
C VAL A 589 23.33 14.36 10.46
N VAL A 590 22.17 13.83 10.10
CA VAL A 590 21.06 14.60 9.55
C VAL A 590 19.97 14.69 10.61
N PHE A 591 19.51 15.90 10.88
CA PHE A 591 18.44 16.14 11.86
C PHE A 591 17.08 15.84 11.26
N LEU A 592 16.12 15.42 12.09
CA LEU A 592 14.78 15.10 11.60
C LEU A 592 14.07 16.31 11.00
N GLU A 593 14.21 17.49 11.59
CA GLU A 593 13.62 18.72 11.06
C GLU A 593 14.14 19.05 9.66
N GLU A 594 15.45 18.89 9.45
CA GLU A 594 16.08 19.04 8.13
C GLU A 594 15.52 18.03 7.13
N ILE A 595 15.36 16.76 7.53
CA ILE A 595 14.74 15.73 6.67
C ILE A 595 13.32 16.11 6.29
N LEU A 596 12.52 16.56 7.26
CA LEU A 596 11.13 16.95 7.02
C LEU A 596 11.04 18.17 6.10
N GLU A 597 11.88 19.17 6.32
CA GLU A 597 11.91 20.40 5.52
C GLU A 597 12.34 20.15 4.07
N GLU A 598 13.47 19.46 3.88
CA GLU A 598 14.00 19.13 2.55
C GLU A 598 13.02 18.22 1.78
N THR A 599 12.35 17.29 2.47
CA THR A 599 11.35 16.44 1.82
C THR A 599 10.09 17.22 1.47
N ARG A 600 9.61 18.14 2.34
CA ARG A 600 8.50 19.04 2.02
C ARG A 600 8.82 19.84 0.76
N ASP A 601 9.98 20.46 0.70
CA ASP A 601 10.37 21.33 -0.41
C ASP A 601 10.50 20.54 -1.71
N ALA A 602 11.11 19.35 -1.66
CA ALA A 602 11.16 18.44 -2.80
C ALA A 602 9.76 18.05 -3.29
N MET A 603 8.82 17.74 -2.39
CA MET A 603 7.44 17.42 -2.77
C MET A 603 6.70 18.62 -3.33
N HIS A 604 6.93 19.81 -2.78
CA HIS A 604 6.33 21.06 -3.27
C HIS A 604 6.74 21.36 -4.70
N GLU A 605 8.03 21.18 -5.03
CA GLU A 605 8.53 21.33 -6.40
C GLU A 605 7.94 20.31 -7.37
N VAL A 606 7.69 19.07 -6.92
CA VAL A 606 6.98 18.08 -7.75
C VAL A 606 5.53 18.50 -8.01
N MET A 607 4.82 19.00 -6.99
CA MET A 607 3.43 19.45 -7.12
C MET A 607 3.28 20.61 -8.13
N LYS A 608 4.23 21.56 -8.13
CA LYS A 608 4.23 22.72 -9.05
C LYS A 608 4.27 22.32 -10.53
N LYS A 609 4.76 21.13 -10.88
CA LYS A 609 4.84 20.64 -12.28
C LYS A 609 3.46 20.49 -12.94
N ASN A 610 2.37 20.41 -12.17
CA ASN A 610 1.01 20.39 -12.71
C ASN A 610 0.25 21.65 -12.28
N GLU A 611 0.49 22.76 -12.99
CA GLU A 611 -0.06 24.09 -12.67
C GLU A 611 -1.59 24.08 -12.45
N HIS A 612 -2.33 23.37 -13.30
CA HIS A 612 -3.79 23.28 -13.21
C HIS A 612 -4.28 22.57 -11.94
N LYS A 613 -3.60 21.50 -11.51
CA LYS A 613 -3.96 20.82 -10.25
C LYS A 613 -3.49 21.62 -9.04
N TYR A 614 -2.28 22.18 -9.12
CA TYR A 614 -1.68 22.99 -8.07
C TYR A 614 -2.56 24.19 -7.70
N ALA A 615 -3.16 24.86 -8.69
CA ALA A 615 -4.07 25.99 -8.47
C ALA A 615 -5.35 25.64 -7.69
N GLN A 616 -5.67 24.35 -7.51
CA GLN A 616 -6.84 23.89 -6.75
C GLN A 616 -6.51 23.54 -5.30
N ILE A 617 -5.27 23.75 -4.87
CA ILE A 617 -4.78 23.44 -3.53
C ILE A 617 -4.73 24.73 -2.74
N GLU A 618 -5.54 24.83 -1.68
CA GLU A 618 -5.63 26.02 -0.82
C GLU A 618 -4.34 26.23 -0.02
N GLU A 619 -3.79 25.15 0.55
CA GLU A 619 -2.58 25.16 1.39
C GLU A 619 -1.48 24.26 0.80
N PRO A 620 -0.78 24.68 -0.29
CA PRO A 620 0.16 23.81 -0.98
C PRO A 620 1.34 23.33 -0.13
N LEU A 621 1.81 24.16 0.82
CA LEU A 621 2.92 23.80 1.70
C LEU A 621 2.50 22.75 2.74
N GLU A 622 1.28 22.81 3.26
CA GLU A 622 0.76 21.77 4.17
C GLU A 622 0.58 20.44 3.44
N VAL A 623 0.05 20.48 2.21
CA VAL A 623 -0.11 19.28 1.39
C VAL A 623 1.26 18.68 1.06
N ALA A 624 2.24 19.51 0.66
CA ALA A 624 3.61 19.07 0.40
C ALA A 624 4.26 18.43 1.64
N ASP A 625 4.03 19.00 2.82
CA ASP A 625 4.56 18.47 4.07
C ASP A 625 3.98 17.09 4.38
N ASN A 626 2.66 16.94 4.26
CA ASN A 626 1.98 15.66 4.46
C ASN A 626 2.43 14.57 3.46
N ILE A 627 2.69 14.96 2.20
CA ILE A 627 3.24 14.05 1.19
C ILE A 627 4.68 13.67 1.56
N GLY A 628 5.51 14.62 1.99
CA GLY A 628 6.88 14.36 2.39
C GLY A 628 6.98 13.43 3.60
N ILE A 629 6.15 13.68 4.62
CA ILE A 629 6.01 12.80 5.78
C ILE A 629 5.61 11.38 5.36
N SER A 630 4.71 11.25 4.39
CA SER A 630 4.33 9.93 3.87
C SER A 630 5.50 9.20 3.22
N ALA A 631 6.37 9.91 2.49
CA ALA A 631 7.56 9.32 1.89
C ALA A 631 8.50 8.77 2.96
N ILE A 632 8.74 9.56 4.02
CA ILE A 632 9.62 9.22 5.15
C ILE A 632 9.09 8.02 5.94
N MET A 633 7.78 8.01 6.26
CA MET A 633 7.18 6.94 7.05
C MET A 633 7.09 5.63 6.28
N ILE A 634 6.66 5.68 5.01
CA ILE A 634 6.51 4.47 4.20
C ILE A 634 7.87 3.85 3.90
N GLN A 635 8.92 4.63 3.63
CA GLN A 635 10.22 4.01 3.36
C GLN A 635 10.77 3.19 4.55
N ASP A 636 10.51 3.62 5.79
CA ASP A 636 10.91 2.88 7.00
C ASP A 636 10.00 1.67 7.21
N ALA A 637 8.68 1.87 7.04
CA ALA A 637 7.66 0.86 7.24
C ALA A 637 7.63 -0.23 6.15
N SER A 638 8.25 0.00 4.99
CA SER A 638 8.28 -0.94 3.85
C SER A 638 9.17 -2.17 4.07
N ALA A 639 9.90 -2.25 5.19
CA ALA A 639 10.70 -3.41 5.56
C ALA A 639 10.36 -3.90 6.96
N ARG A 640 10.69 -5.16 7.26
CA ARG A 640 10.58 -5.69 8.63
C ARG A 640 11.41 -4.83 9.58
N ARG A 641 10.86 -4.53 10.75
CA ARG A 641 11.46 -3.59 11.72
C ARG A 641 12.90 -3.94 12.09
N ILE A 642 13.22 -5.24 12.18
CA ILE A 642 14.55 -5.72 12.59
C ILE A 642 15.66 -5.43 11.58
N LYS A 643 15.32 -5.10 10.33
CA LYS A 643 16.31 -4.80 9.29
C LYS A 643 16.94 -3.44 9.55
N ASN A 644 18.26 -3.37 9.38
CA ASN A 644 18.99 -2.12 9.25
C ASN A 644 18.78 -1.55 7.83
N TYR A 645 18.90 -0.25 7.68
CA TYR A 645 18.99 0.39 6.37
C TYR A 645 19.92 1.61 6.44
N ASP A 646 20.55 1.96 5.32
CA ASP A 646 21.35 3.18 5.22
C ASP A 646 20.46 4.36 4.80
N PHE A 647 20.66 5.51 5.43
CA PHE A 647 19.94 6.72 5.07
C PHE A 647 20.28 7.15 3.63
N ASP A 648 19.26 7.44 2.83
CA ASP A 648 19.39 7.82 1.42
C ASP A 648 18.33 8.87 1.05
N TRP A 649 18.79 10.09 0.74
CA TRP A 649 17.95 11.20 0.27
C TRP A 649 17.17 10.85 -1.01
N LYS A 650 17.79 10.14 -1.95
CA LYS A 650 17.13 9.77 -3.22
C LYS A 650 15.93 8.87 -2.95
N ARG A 651 16.04 7.99 -1.94
CA ARG A 651 14.94 7.13 -1.51
C ARG A 651 13.82 7.93 -0.83
N MET A 652 14.16 8.96 -0.04
CA MET A 652 13.19 9.85 0.63
C MET A 652 12.44 10.73 -0.38
N PHE A 653 13.09 11.17 -1.46
CA PHE A 653 12.50 12.05 -2.48
C PHE A 653 11.80 11.31 -3.63
N SER A 654 11.76 9.97 -3.61
CA SER A 654 11.15 9.21 -4.69
C SER A 654 9.63 9.32 -4.67
N PHE A 655 9.05 9.78 -5.78
CA PHE A 655 7.60 9.79 -6.01
C PHE A 655 7.10 8.57 -6.80
N GLU A 656 8.01 7.84 -7.44
CA GLU A 656 7.71 6.68 -8.28
C GLU A 656 7.91 5.37 -7.52
N GLY A 657 7.08 4.38 -7.84
CA GLY A 657 7.06 3.06 -7.20
C GLY A 657 6.28 3.02 -5.88
N ASP A 658 6.50 1.96 -5.11
CA ASP A 658 5.80 1.67 -3.84
C ASP A 658 6.27 2.62 -2.72
N THR A 659 5.80 3.88 -2.80
CA THR A 659 6.20 5.00 -1.94
C THR A 659 5.00 5.66 -1.25
N GLY A 660 5.25 6.45 -0.21
CA GLY A 660 4.20 7.25 0.43
C GLY A 660 3.45 8.19 -0.52
N PRO A 661 4.14 8.95 -1.38
CA PRO A 661 3.51 9.78 -2.39
C PRO A 661 2.59 8.99 -3.33
N TYR A 662 2.91 7.73 -3.66
CA TYR A 662 2.03 6.89 -4.45
C TYR A 662 0.71 6.56 -3.72
N LEU A 663 0.76 6.24 -2.42
CA LEU A 663 -0.46 6.03 -1.63
C LEU A 663 -1.31 7.29 -1.53
N GLN A 664 -0.67 8.46 -1.32
CA GLN A 664 -1.35 9.75 -1.32
C GLN A 664 -2.01 10.02 -2.67
N TYR A 665 -1.32 9.73 -3.77
CA TYR A 665 -1.85 9.90 -5.13
C TYR A 665 -3.04 8.98 -5.39
N ALA A 666 -2.97 7.71 -5.00
CA ALA A 666 -4.07 6.77 -5.13
C ALA A 666 -5.31 7.24 -4.35
N HIS A 667 -5.13 7.71 -3.12
CA HIS A 667 -6.22 8.28 -2.30
C HIS A 667 -6.81 9.56 -2.94
N ALA A 668 -5.98 10.54 -3.31
CA ALA A 668 -6.41 11.79 -3.92
C ALA A 668 -7.11 11.56 -5.28
N ARG A 669 -6.70 10.55 -6.04
CA ARG A 669 -7.34 10.15 -7.29
C ARG A 669 -8.75 9.62 -7.05
N LEU A 670 -8.96 8.80 -6.02
CA LEU A 670 -10.29 8.34 -5.61
C LEU A 670 -11.18 9.52 -5.18
N CYS A 671 -10.66 10.44 -4.36
CA CYS A 671 -11.39 11.68 -4.01
C CYS A 671 -11.77 12.49 -5.27
N SER A 672 -10.87 12.55 -6.26
CA SER A 672 -11.15 13.26 -7.50
C SER A 672 -12.26 12.62 -8.33
N ILE A 673 -12.50 11.32 -8.24
CA ILE A 673 -13.60 10.67 -8.97
C ILE A 673 -14.92 11.17 -8.41
N GLU A 674 -15.08 11.12 -7.08
CA GLU A 674 -16.26 11.63 -6.37
C GLU A 674 -16.57 13.08 -6.76
N ARG A 675 -15.56 13.95 -6.71
CA ARG A 675 -15.72 15.36 -7.07
C ARG A 675 -16.12 15.58 -8.53
N LYS A 676 -15.59 14.79 -9.47
CA LYS A 676 -15.85 14.96 -10.91
C LYS A 676 -17.19 14.40 -11.35
N THR A 677 -17.71 13.41 -10.62
CA THR A 677 -19.00 12.79 -10.95
C THR A 677 -20.18 13.67 -10.58
N GLU A 678 -20.00 14.62 -9.65
CA GLU A 678 -21.10 15.43 -9.08
C GLU A 678 -22.27 14.58 -8.54
N MET A 679 -21.99 13.30 -8.25
CA MET A 679 -22.91 12.33 -7.70
C MET A 679 -22.56 12.13 -6.23
N GLU A 680 -23.59 12.13 -5.38
CA GLU A 680 -23.44 11.66 -4.01
C GLU A 680 -23.37 10.14 -3.98
N VAL A 681 -22.66 9.61 -3.00
CA VAL A 681 -22.60 8.15 -2.76
C VAL A 681 -23.99 7.69 -2.35
N ASN A 682 -24.64 6.89 -3.20
CA ASN A 682 -25.92 6.28 -2.91
C ASN A 682 -25.71 4.96 -2.14
N PRO A 683 -25.98 4.89 -0.82
CA PRO A 683 -25.85 3.63 -0.08
C PRO A 683 -26.86 2.56 -0.54
N LYS A 684 -27.92 2.95 -1.26
CA LYS A 684 -28.94 2.05 -1.83
C LYS A 684 -28.66 1.69 -3.29
N ALA A 685 -27.45 1.93 -3.79
CA ALA A 685 -27.09 1.59 -5.17
C ALA A 685 -27.26 0.09 -5.41
N ASP A 686 -27.85 -0.29 -6.54
CA ASP A 686 -27.98 -1.69 -6.90
C ASP A 686 -26.64 -2.25 -7.39
N LEU A 687 -25.95 -2.96 -6.49
CA LEU A 687 -24.62 -3.49 -6.75
C LEU A 687 -24.60 -4.57 -7.85
N ARG A 688 -25.75 -5.14 -8.24
CA ARG A 688 -25.83 -6.10 -9.35
C ARG A 688 -25.32 -5.50 -10.67
N HIS A 689 -25.36 -4.18 -10.82
CA HIS A 689 -24.79 -3.49 -11.99
C HIS A 689 -23.26 -3.64 -12.10
N LEU A 690 -22.54 -4.03 -11.03
CA LEU A 690 -21.12 -4.38 -11.13
C LEU A 690 -20.88 -5.66 -11.96
N GLY A 691 -21.92 -6.48 -12.15
CA GLY A 691 -21.89 -7.71 -12.96
C GLY A 691 -20.84 -8.72 -12.49
N ASP A 692 -20.43 -9.62 -13.38
CA ASP A 692 -19.36 -10.61 -13.11
C ASP A 692 -17.95 -10.04 -13.44
N SER A 693 -17.76 -8.73 -13.29
CA SER A 693 -16.47 -8.08 -13.55
C SER A 693 -15.40 -8.61 -12.62
N ARG A 694 -14.36 -9.25 -13.19
CA ARG A 694 -13.20 -9.73 -12.43
C ARG A 694 -12.53 -8.59 -11.65
N ALA A 695 -12.37 -7.43 -12.28
CA ALA A 695 -11.78 -6.26 -11.62
C ALA A 695 -12.61 -5.78 -10.42
N ALA A 696 -13.93 -5.88 -10.49
CA ALA A 696 -14.81 -5.58 -9.36
C ALA A 696 -14.62 -6.61 -8.23
N GLY A 697 -14.67 -7.90 -8.55
CA GLY A 697 -14.50 -9.00 -7.59
C GLY A 697 -13.16 -8.96 -6.86
N ASP A 698 -12.06 -8.71 -7.60
CA ASP A 698 -10.72 -8.58 -7.05
C ASP A 698 -10.64 -7.38 -6.07
N LEU A 699 -11.18 -6.22 -6.45
CA LEU A 699 -11.18 -5.03 -5.60
C LEU A 699 -12.07 -5.18 -4.36
N ILE A 700 -13.30 -5.70 -4.51
CA ILE A 700 -14.21 -5.99 -3.40
C ILE A 700 -13.55 -6.93 -2.39
N THR A 701 -12.93 -8.00 -2.88
CA THR A 701 -12.22 -8.96 -2.03
C THR A 701 -11.04 -8.31 -1.32
N MET A 702 -10.29 -7.44 -2.00
CA MET A 702 -9.18 -6.71 -1.38
C MET A 702 -9.66 -5.77 -0.27
N ILE A 703 -10.77 -5.06 -0.47
CA ILE A 703 -11.40 -4.21 0.55
C ILE A 703 -11.83 -5.06 1.76
N ALA A 704 -12.47 -6.21 1.50
CA ALA A 704 -12.99 -7.10 2.54
C ALA A 704 -11.91 -7.69 3.46
N ARG A 705 -10.65 -7.79 2.99
CA ARG A 705 -9.52 -8.33 3.79
C ARG A 705 -9.00 -7.38 4.87
N TYR A 706 -9.37 -6.10 4.83
CA TYR A 706 -8.79 -5.11 5.74
C TYR A 706 -8.93 -5.45 7.23
N PRO A 707 -10.11 -5.85 7.76
CA PRO A 707 -10.26 -6.16 9.19
C PRO A 707 -9.37 -7.33 9.63
N GLN A 708 -9.25 -8.38 8.80
CA GLN A 708 -8.37 -9.52 9.07
C GLN A 708 -6.89 -9.07 9.16
N ILE A 709 -6.44 -8.24 8.21
CA ILE A 709 -5.07 -7.71 8.21
C ILE A 709 -4.80 -6.87 9.47
N VAL A 710 -5.75 -6.04 9.91
CA VAL A 710 -5.64 -5.26 11.15
C VAL A 710 -5.54 -6.16 12.38
N ARG A 711 -6.37 -7.22 12.44
CA ARG A 711 -6.39 -8.20 13.54
C ARG A 711 -5.09 -9.00 13.62
N GLU A 712 -4.63 -9.55 12.49
CA GLU A 712 -3.43 -10.38 12.41
C GLU A 712 -2.15 -9.59 12.71
N THR A 713 -2.13 -8.30 12.38
CA THR A 713 -0.96 -7.43 12.61
C THR A 713 -0.64 -7.27 14.10
N THR A 714 -1.61 -7.40 15.00
CA THR A 714 -1.37 -7.41 16.47
C THR A 714 -0.45 -8.53 16.94
N ARG A 715 -0.30 -9.62 16.17
CA ARG A 715 0.58 -10.74 16.53
C ARG A 715 2.04 -10.45 16.25
N SER A 716 2.32 -9.67 15.20
CA SER A 716 3.68 -9.43 14.71
C SER A 716 4.18 -8.01 14.98
N PHE A 717 3.26 -7.04 15.04
CA PHE A 717 3.54 -5.60 15.09
C PHE A 717 4.52 -5.15 13.99
N GLU A 718 4.34 -5.68 12.77
CA GLU A 718 5.18 -5.35 11.61
C GLU A 718 4.44 -4.38 10.67
N PRO A 719 4.86 -3.09 10.58
CA PRO A 719 4.23 -2.09 9.70
C PRO A 719 4.13 -2.49 8.23
N VAL A 720 5.11 -3.26 7.76
CA VAL A 720 5.20 -3.75 6.37
C VAL A 720 3.97 -4.53 5.92
N ASN A 721 3.24 -5.15 6.86
CA ASN A 721 2.00 -5.85 6.55
C ASN A 721 0.89 -4.88 6.10
N ILE A 722 0.74 -3.75 6.80
CA ILE A 722 -0.24 -2.71 6.43
C ILE A 722 0.22 -1.96 5.19
N VAL A 723 1.51 -1.65 5.05
CA VAL A 723 2.06 -1.05 3.83
C VAL A 723 1.80 -1.95 2.62
N GLY A 724 2.16 -3.23 2.71
CA GLY A 724 1.95 -4.19 1.63
C GLY A 724 0.46 -4.35 1.26
N TYR A 725 -0.44 -4.29 2.25
CA TYR A 725 -1.88 -4.25 1.99
C TYR A 725 -2.30 -2.96 1.25
N ALA A 726 -1.92 -1.79 1.75
CA ALA A 726 -2.28 -0.50 1.17
C ALA A 726 -1.77 -0.34 -0.28
N MET A 727 -0.56 -0.83 -0.57
CA MET A 727 -0.01 -0.87 -1.93
C MET A 727 -0.83 -1.79 -2.83
N LYS A 728 -1.13 -3.02 -2.39
CA LYS A 728 -1.96 -3.96 -3.16
C LYS A 728 -3.35 -3.39 -3.45
N LEU A 729 -3.99 -2.75 -2.47
CA LEU A 729 -5.27 -2.07 -2.65
C LEU A 729 -5.16 -0.95 -3.69
N SER A 730 -4.12 -0.10 -3.60
CA SER A 730 -3.87 0.99 -4.54
C SER A 730 -3.63 0.51 -5.97
N HIS A 731 -2.91 -0.61 -6.14
CA HIS A 731 -2.72 -1.27 -7.43
C HIS A 731 -4.03 -1.84 -7.99
N ASN A 732 -4.85 -2.49 -7.15
CA ASN A 732 -6.16 -3.02 -7.55
C ASN A 732 -7.12 -1.90 -7.98
N VAL A 733 -7.13 -0.78 -7.24
CA VAL A 733 -7.86 0.42 -7.62
C VAL A 733 -7.39 0.93 -8.98
N SER A 734 -6.08 1.06 -9.18
CA SER A 734 -5.51 1.55 -10.44
C SER A 734 -5.92 0.67 -11.62
N GLN A 735 -5.86 -0.66 -11.46
CA GLN A 735 -6.28 -1.63 -12.46
C GLN A 735 -7.79 -1.55 -12.75
N ALA A 736 -8.63 -1.45 -11.71
CA ALA A 736 -10.08 -1.31 -11.90
C ALA A 736 -10.42 -0.04 -12.68
N LEU A 737 -9.72 1.08 -12.42
CA LEU A 737 -9.94 2.36 -13.09
C LEU A 737 -9.61 2.35 -14.59
N GLU A 738 -8.89 1.35 -15.09
CA GLU A 738 -8.61 1.20 -16.53
C GLU A 738 -9.84 0.74 -17.31
N SER A 739 -10.77 0.02 -16.66
CA SER A 739 -11.92 -0.62 -17.33
C SER A 739 -13.28 -0.23 -16.75
N MET A 740 -13.33 0.28 -15.51
CA MET A 740 -14.57 0.55 -14.78
C MET A 740 -14.78 2.05 -14.53
N TYR A 741 -14.99 2.82 -15.60
CA TYR A 741 -15.24 4.26 -15.50
C TYR A 741 -16.57 4.58 -14.79
N VAL A 742 -16.56 5.56 -13.90
CA VAL A 742 -17.80 6.13 -13.33
C VAL A 742 -18.39 7.18 -14.27
N MET A 743 -17.54 8.08 -14.78
CA MET A 743 -17.95 9.14 -15.70
C MET A 743 -18.47 8.57 -17.03
N GLY A 744 -19.66 9.01 -17.42
CA GLY A 744 -20.29 8.62 -18.69
C GLY A 744 -20.85 7.20 -18.71
N ALA A 745 -20.92 6.52 -17.57
CA ALA A 745 -21.73 5.31 -17.41
C ALA A 745 -23.21 5.67 -17.19
N GLU A 746 -24.11 4.73 -17.47
CA GLU A 746 -25.52 4.85 -17.07
C GLU A 746 -25.64 5.04 -15.55
N LYS A 747 -26.68 5.73 -15.10
CA LYS A 747 -26.81 6.22 -13.73
C LYS A 747 -26.62 5.11 -12.69
N GLU A 748 -27.33 4.00 -12.84
CA GLU A 748 -27.33 2.89 -11.89
C GLU A 748 -25.96 2.20 -11.82
N LEU A 749 -25.30 2.06 -12.98
CA LEU A 749 -23.93 1.54 -13.05
C LEU A 749 -22.91 2.50 -12.45
N ALA A 750 -23.07 3.81 -12.69
CA ALA A 750 -22.24 4.86 -12.12
C ALA A 750 -22.36 4.88 -10.59
N GLU A 751 -23.58 4.80 -10.04
CA GLU A 751 -23.83 4.75 -8.59
C GLU A 751 -23.15 3.51 -7.96
N ALA A 752 -23.30 2.33 -8.56
CA ALA A 752 -22.68 1.11 -8.05
C ALA A 752 -21.14 1.17 -8.06
N ARG A 753 -20.54 1.68 -9.16
CA ARG A 753 -19.09 1.86 -9.27
C ARG A 753 -18.57 2.92 -8.30
N LEU A 754 -19.31 4.02 -8.13
CA LEU A 754 -18.95 5.08 -7.21
C LEU A 754 -18.94 4.57 -5.77
N PHE A 755 -19.94 3.78 -5.36
CA PHE A 755 -19.98 3.22 -4.00
C PHE A 755 -18.81 2.26 -3.74
N MET A 756 -18.41 1.46 -4.73
CA MET A 756 -17.20 0.62 -4.66
C MET A 756 -15.92 1.45 -4.50
N TYR A 757 -15.72 2.47 -5.33
CA TYR A 757 -14.52 3.33 -5.25
C TYR A 757 -14.47 4.16 -3.98
N TRP A 758 -15.62 4.64 -3.51
CA TRP A 758 -15.74 5.31 -2.21
C TRP A 758 -15.34 4.37 -1.07
N SER A 759 -15.83 3.12 -1.09
CA SER A 759 -15.47 2.10 -0.10
C SER A 759 -13.96 1.78 -0.12
N ALA A 760 -13.37 1.72 -1.31
CA ALA A 760 -11.92 1.57 -1.48
C ALA A 760 -11.15 2.76 -0.89
N ARG A 761 -11.65 3.99 -1.10
CA ARG A 761 -11.04 5.22 -0.57
C ARG A 761 -11.03 5.23 0.95
N ILE A 762 -12.18 4.97 1.57
CA ILE A 762 -12.29 4.91 3.04
C ILE A 762 -11.33 3.88 3.61
N THR A 763 -11.30 2.68 3.01
CA THR A 763 -10.42 1.59 3.45
C THR A 763 -8.94 1.95 3.30
N LEU A 764 -8.54 2.53 2.17
CA LEU A 764 -7.18 3.01 1.96
C LEU A 764 -6.80 4.11 2.96
N GLY A 765 -7.70 5.08 3.18
CA GLY A 765 -7.51 6.14 4.15
C GLY A 765 -7.33 5.61 5.58
N ASN A 766 -8.08 4.59 5.98
CA ASN A 766 -7.93 3.95 7.28
C ASN A 766 -6.59 3.22 7.41
N ALA A 767 -6.18 2.47 6.38
CA ALA A 767 -4.86 1.82 6.34
C ALA A 767 -3.71 2.84 6.45
N MET A 768 -3.82 3.97 5.75
CA MET A 768 -2.87 5.08 5.82
C MET A 768 -2.82 5.72 7.22
N ARG A 769 -3.96 5.94 7.87
CA ARG A 769 -4.02 6.50 9.23
C ARG A 769 -3.39 5.59 10.27
N LEU A 770 -3.53 4.27 10.15
CA LEU A 770 -2.81 3.32 11.03
C LEU A 770 -1.29 3.52 10.97
N LEU A 771 -0.77 3.93 9.82
CA LEU A 771 0.65 4.23 9.58
C LEU A 771 1.04 5.68 9.95
N ASN A 772 0.16 6.44 10.63
CA ASN A 772 0.32 7.86 10.98
C ASN A 772 0.33 8.83 9.78
N LEU A 773 -0.21 8.41 8.64
CA LEU A 773 -0.35 9.29 7.47
C LEU A 773 -1.65 10.08 7.54
N LYS A 774 -1.62 11.31 7.04
CA LYS A 774 -2.81 12.14 6.76
C LYS A 774 -3.20 11.97 5.29
N PRO A 775 -4.26 11.23 4.94
CA PRO A 775 -4.66 11.02 3.56
C PRO A 775 -5.06 12.36 2.90
N GLN A 776 -4.45 12.68 1.76
CA GLN A 776 -4.70 13.93 1.05
C GLN A 776 -5.85 13.80 0.06
N GLU A 777 -6.70 14.82 -0.04
CA GLU A 777 -7.80 14.84 -1.02
C GLU A 777 -7.39 15.41 -2.38
N ARG A 778 -6.35 16.25 -2.39
CA ARG A 778 -5.72 16.86 -3.57
C ARG A 778 -4.20 16.86 -3.35
N MET A 779 -3.46 16.69 -4.44
CA MET A 779 -2.00 16.82 -4.49
C MET A 779 -1.53 17.08 -5.91
#